data_AF-A0A2V7IXF4-F1
#
_entry.id   AF-A0A2V7IXF4-F1
#
_cell.length_a   1.000
_cell.length_b   1.000
_cell.length_c   1.000
_cell.angle_alpha   90.00
_cell.angle_beta   90.00
_cell.angle_gamma   90.00
#
_symmetry.space_group_name_H-M   'P 1'
#
loop_
_entity.id
_entity.type
_entity.pdbx_description
1 polymer ?
#
loop_
_entity_poly.entity_id
_entity_poly.type
_entity_poly.pdbx_seq_one_letter_code
_entity_poly.pdbx_strand_id
1 'polypeptide(L)'
;MRSKSVLLAIGTVVAACATATKFDMSPTAPSPDRRLGLRAGWMNAAQAAWNLRLVSAAPKPAQFTDDTNPGDFGFLNSDLAFTGHYVIQGNFHGLQVWDIAQPAKPVLVTSYVCPDAQNDVSVYRNLLFVSGEDFNGRLDCGTQGVADSVSKDRMRGIRIFDISDITHPKPITAVQTCRGSHTHTLLTDPKDTANVYIYVSGGAPVRSPNELPGCSDLAPDKDPNSERFRIEVIQVPLAHPEQAHVVTKPAILADLTEPAVHGEAPEDIAAAAKAAAEARAKGGFTATFFGTEHVLRPRFVAAQLDSIVKARGGSGAPTAADSATLRANVQAIIDKIFNPSPAPGPKPGPVQCHDITVYPALGLAGGACAGYGVILDIRDPANPRRIAAAADSNFAFWHSATFNNDGTKVLFTDEWGGGLAPKCRVTDKPEWGADAIFTVAHDTMKFQSYYKLPAPQTSNENCVAHNGSLIPVPGRDIMVQGWYQGGVSVFDWTDPAHPKEIAYFDRGPMDSTKLVGAGSWSAYWYNGYIVSSEIGRGLDVLELVPSGLLSQNEIDAAKLVHFDYLNVQDQPKLVWPASFAVARAYLDQLARSNGLAPDKVAAARTALARAERLSGQQRRDALTQLATQLNSDSQGTPDQAKVRMLAATVTDLANGSGAGRAGL
;
A
#
# COMPACT_ATOMS: atom_id res chain seq x y z
N MET A 1 -68.49 -26.97 25.73
CA MET A 1 -68.08 -26.67 24.33
C MET A 1 -68.09 -25.16 24.16
N ARG A 2 -66.96 -24.59 23.69
CA ARG A 2 -66.56 -23.19 23.86
C ARG A 2 -67.20 -22.26 22.82
N SER A 3 -67.80 -21.18 23.30
CA SER A 3 -68.14 -19.98 22.52
C SER A 3 -66.85 -19.22 22.17
N LYS A 4 -66.65 -18.88 20.90
CA LYS A 4 -65.49 -18.12 20.42
C LYS A 4 -65.93 -16.69 20.09
N SER A 5 -65.48 -15.75 20.92
CA SER A 5 -65.52 -14.32 20.67
C SER A 5 -64.56 -13.95 19.53
N VAL A 6 -65.03 -13.15 18.58
CA VAL A 6 -64.21 -12.48 17.55
C VAL A 6 -63.82 -11.12 18.12
N LEU A 7 -62.54 -10.94 18.48
CA LEU A 7 -61.97 -9.62 18.72
C LEU A 7 -61.38 -9.08 17.41
N LEU A 8 -61.90 -7.94 16.97
CA LEU A 8 -61.38 -7.15 15.86
C LEU A 8 -60.21 -6.30 16.39
N ALA A 9 -58.96 -6.68 16.09
CA ALA A 9 -57.79 -5.87 16.40
C ALA A 9 -57.52 -4.88 15.26
N ILE A 10 -57.75 -3.60 15.51
CA ILE A 10 -57.35 -2.49 14.63
C ILE A 10 -55.84 -2.33 14.78
N GLY A 11 -55.08 -2.77 13.78
CA GLY A 11 -53.64 -2.57 13.70
C GLY A 11 -53.31 -1.13 13.30
N THR A 12 -52.74 -0.37 14.24
CA THR A 12 -52.09 0.91 13.98
C THR A 12 -50.81 0.69 13.16
N VAL A 13 -50.80 1.16 11.92
CA VAL A 13 -49.58 1.30 11.12
C VAL A 13 -48.76 2.43 11.72
N VAL A 14 -47.76 2.09 12.54
CA VAL A 14 -46.70 3.03 12.92
C VAL A 14 -45.76 3.14 11.72
N ALA A 15 -45.91 4.21 10.94
CA ALA A 15 -44.90 4.63 10.00
C ALA A 15 -43.62 4.93 10.80
N ALA A 16 -42.63 4.04 10.69
CA ALA A 16 -41.30 4.31 11.19
C ALA A 16 -40.69 5.44 10.34
N CYS A 17 -40.79 6.67 10.83
CA CYS A 17 -39.95 7.76 10.36
C CYS A 17 -38.50 7.33 10.58
N ALA A 18 -37.79 7.01 9.51
CA ALA A 18 -36.34 6.88 9.53
C ALA A 18 -35.77 8.19 10.05
N THR A 19 -35.28 8.20 11.29
CA THR A 19 -34.52 9.34 11.82
C THR A 19 -33.26 9.44 10.98
N ALA A 20 -33.18 10.45 10.11
CA ALA A 20 -31.96 10.78 9.40
C ALA A 20 -30.84 10.91 10.45
N THR A 21 -29.91 9.96 10.44
CA THR A 21 -28.73 9.98 11.27
C THR A 21 -28.01 11.29 10.98
N LYS A 22 -28.03 12.23 11.94
CA LYS A 22 -27.28 13.49 11.79
C LYS A 22 -25.79 13.13 11.82
N PHE A 23 -25.12 13.26 10.69
CA PHE A 23 -23.66 13.11 10.62
C PHE A 23 -22.98 14.21 11.43
N ASP A 24 -21.84 13.88 12.04
CA ASP A 24 -21.01 14.85 12.74
C ASP A 24 -20.34 15.78 11.73
N MET A 25 -20.80 17.02 11.67
CA MET A 25 -20.25 18.06 10.77
C MET A 25 -19.05 18.79 11.38
N SER A 26 -18.48 18.29 12.48
CA SER A 26 -17.28 18.85 13.10
C SER A 26 -16.08 18.80 12.13
N PRO A 27 -15.35 19.92 11.95
CA PRO A 27 -14.11 19.94 11.17
C PRO A 27 -12.85 19.59 12.01
N THR A 28 -13.02 19.22 13.28
CA THR A 28 -11.92 18.91 14.19
C THR A 28 -11.91 17.43 14.52
N ALA A 29 -10.72 16.83 14.51
CA ALA A 29 -10.53 15.46 14.97
C ALA A 29 -10.95 15.33 16.45
N PRO A 30 -11.46 14.15 16.88
CA PRO A 30 -11.76 13.89 18.28
C PRO A 30 -10.53 14.11 19.17
N SER A 31 -10.72 14.78 20.31
CA SER A 31 -9.68 14.98 21.34
C SER A 31 -10.25 14.61 22.72
N PRO A 32 -9.65 13.64 23.45
CA PRO A 32 -8.50 12.83 23.04
C PRO A 32 -8.82 11.93 21.84
N ASP A 33 -7.77 11.49 21.12
CA ASP A 33 -7.92 10.55 20.00
C ASP A 33 -8.55 9.24 20.51
N ARG A 34 -9.62 8.78 19.84
CA ARG A 34 -10.41 7.63 20.27
C ARG A 34 -9.73 6.28 20.03
N ARG A 35 -8.63 6.25 19.28
CA ARG A 35 -7.80 5.05 19.06
C ARG A 35 -6.96 4.71 20.29
N LEU A 36 -6.73 5.68 21.18
CA LEU A 36 -5.92 5.48 22.37
C LEU A 36 -6.62 4.57 23.38
N GLY A 37 -5.95 3.48 23.75
CA GLY A 37 -6.41 2.56 24.79
C GLY A 37 -7.54 1.62 24.35
N LEU A 38 -7.72 1.40 23.04
CA LEU A 38 -8.65 0.39 22.54
C LEU A 38 -8.31 -0.99 23.10
N ARG A 39 -9.34 -1.70 23.59
CA ARG A 39 -9.18 -3.06 24.11
C ARG A 39 -8.69 -4.00 23.01
N ALA A 40 -7.64 -4.76 23.32
CA ALA A 40 -7.09 -5.77 22.44
C ALA A 40 -8.08 -6.93 22.17
N GLY A 41 -7.84 -7.62 21.06
CA GLY A 41 -8.53 -8.86 20.70
C GLY A 41 -8.30 -9.23 19.23
N TRP A 42 -8.29 -10.54 18.95
CA TRP A 42 -8.16 -11.00 17.57
C TRP A 42 -9.39 -10.63 16.74
N MET A 43 -10.51 -11.34 16.89
CA MET A 43 -11.73 -11.02 16.11
C MET A 43 -12.67 -10.03 16.80
N ASN A 44 -12.40 -9.69 18.06
CA ASN A 44 -13.30 -8.91 18.91
C ASN A 44 -12.62 -7.70 19.57
N ALA A 45 -11.55 -7.14 18.99
CA ALA A 45 -10.96 -5.89 19.47
C ALA A 45 -11.99 -4.75 19.53
N ALA A 46 -11.81 -3.82 20.46
CA ALA A 46 -12.54 -2.55 20.42
C ALA A 46 -12.15 -1.76 19.16
N GLN A 47 -13.05 -0.92 18.67
CA GLN A 47 -12.88 -0.19 17.41
C GLN A 47 -13.15 1.29 17.63
N ALA A 48 -12.46 2.13 16.87
CA ALA A 48 -12.73 3.57 16.78
C ALA A 48 -12.83 3.99 15.32
N ALA A 49 -13.74 4.93 15.04
CA ALA A 49 -13.88 5.51 13.71
C ALA A 49 -14.21 7.00 13.82
N TRP A 50 -13.70 7.77 12.88
CA TRP A 50 -14.04 9.18 12.67
C TRP A 50 -14.13 9.43 11.17
N ASN A 51 -15.26 9.96 10.69
CA ASN A 51 -15.56 10.19 9.27
C ASN A 51 -15.45 8.96 8.34
N LEU A 52 -15.24 7.77 8.90
CA LEU A 52 -15.39 6.47 8.25
C LEU A 52 -16.47 5.64 8.97
N ARG A 53 -17.06 4.72 8.22
CA ARG A 53 -17.93 3.67 8.76
C ARG A 53 -17.47 2.31 8.25
N LEU A 54 -17.30 1.35 9.16
CA LEU A 54 -17.15 -0.06 8.80
C LEU A 54 -18.47 -0.57 8.24
N VAL A 55 -18.44 -1.01 6.98
CA VAL A 55 -19.59 -1.55 6.25
C VAL A 55 -19.68 -3.05 6.46
N SER A 56 -18.54 -3.75 6.34
CA SER A 56 -18.42 -5.17 6.63
C SER A 56 -16.98 -5.54 6.97
N ALA A 57 -16.81 -6.67 7.65
CA ALA A 57 -15.53 -7.29 7.91
C ALA A 57 -15.70 -8.80 7.66
N ALA A 58 -15.06 -9.32 6.60
CA ALA A 58 -15.11 -10.72 6.23
C ALA A 58 -13.85 -11.43 6.79
N PRO A 59 -14.00 -12.48 7.61
CA PRO A 59 -12.85 -13.17 8.20
C PRO A 59 -12.11 -14.02 7.16
N LYS A 60 -10.81 -14.24 7.35
CA LYS A 60 -10.04 -15.20 6.53
C LYS A 60 -10.70 -16.59 6.54
N PRO A 61 -10.70 -17.32 5.41
CA PRO A 61 -11.08 -18.73 5.37
C PRO A 61 -10.08 -19.56 6.18
N ALA A 62 -10.55 -20.69 6.73
CA ALA A 62 -9.79 -21.51 7.69
C ALA A 62 -8.41 -21.98 7.18
N GLN A 63 -8.25 -22.19 5.87
CA GLN A 63 -6.97 -22.60 5.27
C GLN A 63 -5.93 -21.46 5.16
N PHE A 64 -6.30 -20.22 5.48
CA PHE A 64 -5.45 -19.02 5.45
C PHE A 64 -5.23 -18.43 6.85
N THR A 65 -5.39 -19.25 7.89
CA THR A 65 -5.16 -18.86 9.29
C THR A 65 -4.70 -20.06 10.11
N ASP A 66 -3.95 -19.78 11.19
CA ASP A 66 -3.72 -20.73 12.27
C ASP A 66 -4.40 -20.19 13.53
N ASP A 67 -5.58 -20.75 13.84
CA ASP A 67 -6.38 -20.35 15.01
C ASP A 67 -5.68 -20.63 16.35
N THR A 68 -4.67 -21.52 16.36
CA THR A 68 -3.86 -21.80 17.55
C THR A 68 -2.71 -20.83 17.72
N ASN A 69 -2.31 -20.15 16.65
CA ASN A 69 -1.27 -19.13 16.62
C ASN A 69 -1.68 -17.89 15.79
N PRO A 70 -2.65 -17.08 16.28
CA PRO A 70 -3.03 -15.85 15.58
C PRO A 70 -1.83 -14.93 15.35
N GLY A 71 -1.66 -14.48 14.11
CA GLY A 71 -0.51 -13.68 13.68
C GLY A 71 0.69 -14.48 13.18
N ASP A 72 0.52 -15.77 12.90
CA ASP A 72 1.52 -16.57 12.22
C ASP A 72 1.94 -15.92 10.90
N PHE A 73 3.24 -15.73 10.73
CA PHE A 73 3.86 -15.08 9.59
C PHE A 73 3.57 -15.81 8.26
N GLY A 74 3.36 -17.14 8.29
CA GLY A 74 3.03 -17.92 7.09
C GLY A 74 1.62 -17.66 6.54
N PHE A 75 0.78 -16.91 7.27
CA PHE A 75 -0.63 -16.70 6.96
C PHE A 75 -1.04 -15.21 6.96
N LEU A 76 -0.08 -14.30 6.81
CA LEU A 76 -0.36 -12.87 6.68
C LEU A 76 -1.06 -12.60 5.34
N ASN A 77 -2.16 -11.85 5.37
CA ASN A 77 -2.70 -11.27 4.14
C ASN A 77 -1.73 -10.22 3.60
N SER A 78 -1.68 -10.12 2.27
CA SER A 78 -0.87 -9.16 1.52
C SER A 78 -1.76 -8.33 0.58
N ASP A 79 -1.21 -7.82 -0.52
CA ASP A 79 -1.87 -6.76 -1.29
C ASP A 79 -3.17 -7.18 -2.02
N LEU A 80 -3.89 -6.19 -2.57
CA LEU A 80 -5.17 -6.35 -3.26
C LEU A 80 -5.09 -5.95 -4.73
N ALA A 81 -5.85 -6.66 -5.57
CA ALA A 81 -6.18 -6.27 -6.93
C ALA A 81 -7.69 -6.38 -7.17
N PHE A 82 -8.22 -5.56 -8.08
CA PHE A 82 -9.66 -5.47 -8.32
C PHE A 82 -10.01 -5.71 -9.78
N THR A 83 -11.09 -6.46 -10.04
CA THR A 83 -11.67 -6.64 -11.38
C THR A 83 -13.18 -6.78 -11.28
N GLY A 84 -13.92 -5.87 -11.92
CA GLY A 84 -15.37 -5.76 -11.80
C GLY A 84 -15.82 -5.57 -10.35
N HIS A 85 -16.57 -6.53 -9.83
CA HIS A 85 -17.01 -6.57 -8.44
C HIS A 85 -16.20 -7.55 -7.58
N TYR A 86 -15.08 -8.05 -8.09
CA TYR A 86 -14.21 -8.97 -7.37
C TYR A 86 -12.99 -8.26 -6.78
N VAL A 87 -12.61 -8.69 -5.57
CA VAL A 87 -11.34 -8.36 -4.92
C VAL A 87 -10.52 -9.64 -4.86
N ILE A 88 -9.33 -9.61 -5.44
CA ILE A 88 -8.32 -10.66 -5.25
C ILE A 88 -7.40 -10.20 -4.14
N GLN A 89 -7.29 -11.00 -3.09
CA GLN A 89 -6.48 -10.72 -1.91
C GLN A 89 -5.36 -11.74 -1.81
N GLY A 90 -4.13 -11.24 -1.79
CA GLY A 90 -2.94 -12.05 -1.53
C GLY A 90 -2.87 -12.51 -0.07
N ASN A 91 -2.19 -13.63 0.16
CA ASN A 91 -1.81 -14.12 1.48
C ASN A 91 -0.55 -14.97 1.34
N PHE A 92 0.31 -15.02 2.35
CA PHE A 92 1.55 -15.82 2.29
C PHE A 92 1.31 -17.34 2.16
N HIS A 93 0.05 -17.78 2.27
CA HIS A 93 -0.39 -19.15 2.00
C HIS A 93 -1.10 -19.35 0.63
N GLY A 94 -1.24 -18.31 -0.18
CA GLY A 94 -1.88 -18.35 -1.50
C GLY A 94 -2.79 -17.14 -1.79
N LEU A 95 -3.97 -17.39 -2.36
CA LEU A 95 -4.87 -16.34 -2.87
C LEU A 95 -6.32 -16.55 -2.42
N GLN A 96 -7.03 -15.46 -2.21
CA GLN A 96 -8.46 -15.43 -1.87
C GLN A 96 -9.19 -14.52 -2.86
N VAL A 97 -10.35 -14.94 -3.36
CA VAL A 97 -11.19 -14.11 -4.24
C VAL A 97 -12.52 -13.84 -3.57
N TRP A 98 -12.84 -12.56 -3.40
CA TRP A 98 -14.06 -12.07 -2.77
C TRP A 98 -14.96 -11.38 -3.78
N ASP A 99 -16.25 -11.71 -3.77
CA ASP A 99 -17.31 -10.94 -4.44
C ASP A 99 -17.78 -9.84 -3.50
N ILE A 100 -17.63 -8.58 -3.92
CA ILE A 100 -18.07 -7.39 -3.20
C ILE A 100 -19.21 -6.66 -3.91
N ALA A 101 -19.96 -7.31 -4.81
CA ALA A 101 -21.16 -6.75 -5.44
C ALA A 101 -22.20 -6.27 -4.40
N GLN A 102 -22.19 -6.90 -3.22
CA GLN A 102 -22.86 -6.40 -2.02
C GLN A 102 -21.80 -6.06 -0.96
N PRO A 103 -21.30 -4.81 -0.89
CA PRO A 103 -20.21 -4.41 0.01
C PRO A 103 -20.48 -4.66 1.50
N ALA A 104 -21.76 -4.70 1.91
CA ALA A 104 -22.19 -5.05 3.27
C ALA A 104 -22.12 -6.54 3.60
N LYS A 105 -21.92 -7.40 2.59
CA LYS A 105 -21.84 -8.85 2.74
C LYS A 105 -20.91 -9.45 1.67
N PRO A 106 -19.58 -9.23 1.75
CA PRO A 106 -18.63 -9.88 0.86
C PRO A 106 -18.79 -11.40 0.94
N VAL A 107 -18.65 -12.08 -0.20
CA VAL A 107 -18.76 -13.53 -0.31
C VAL A 107 -17.44 -14.09 -0.83
N LEU A 108 -16.87 -15.08 -0.15
CA LEU A 108 -15.73 -15.82 -0.67
C LEU A 108 -16.17 -16.63 -1.89
N VAL A 109 -15.57 -16.35 -3.04
CA VAL A 109 -15.87 -17.01 -4.33
C VAL A 109 -15.02 -18.26 -4.48
N THR A 110 -13.72 -18.09 -4.30
CA THR A 110 -12.74 -19.17 -4.40
C THR A 110 -11.49 -18.81 -3.60
N SER A 111 -10.66 -19.80 -3.41
CA SER A 111 -9.44 -19.71 -2.64
C SER A 111 -8.44 -20.70 -3.20
N TYR A 112 -7.21 -20.27 -3.41
CA TYR A 112 -6.19 -21.05 -4.07
C TYR A 112 -4.96 -21.15 -3.17
N VAL A 113 -4.72 -22.34 -2.59
CA VAL A 113 -3.57 -22.58 -1.71
C VAL A 113 -2.31 -22.70 -2.56
N CYS A 114 -1.37 -21.79 -2.34
CA CYS A 114 -0.06 -21.78 -2.99
C CYS A 114 0.92 -21.03 -2.07
N PRO A 115 1.51 -21.72 -1.08
CA PRO A 115 2.34 -21.07 -0.09
C PRO A 115 3.59 -20.46 -0.73
N ASP A 116 3.78 -19.18 -0.50
CA ASP A 116 4.91 -18.37 -0.94
C ASP A 116 4.81 -17.02 -0.20
N ALA A 117 5.90 -16.52 0.35
CA ALA A 117 5.87 -15.18 0.95
C ALA A 117 5.59 -14.13 -0.14
N GLN A 118 5.06 -13.00 0.29
CA GLN A 118 4.54 -11.92 -0.55
C GLN A 118 3.17 -12.24 -1.15
N ASN A 119 3.11 -13.05 -2.21
CA ASN A 119 1.85 -13.32 -2.94
C ASN A 119 1.04 -12.05 -3.27
N ASP A 120 1.72 -10.92 -3.46
CA ASP A 120 1.11 -9.69 -3.97
C ASP A 120 0.54 -9.92 -5.36
N VAL A 121 -0.59 -9.29 -5.65
CA VAL A 121 -1.41 -9.58 -6.82
C VAL A 121 -1.60 -8.37 -7.72
N SER A 122 -1.63 -8.61 -9.03
CA SER A 122 -2.17 -7.65 -10.00
C SER A 122 -2.97 -8.38 -11.08
N VAL A 123 -3.92 -7.68 -11.71
CA VAL A 123 -4.79 -8.22 -12.75
C VAL A 123 -4.77 -7.37 -14.01
N TYR A 124 -4.86 -8.03 -15.16
CA TYR A 124 -5.12 -7.35 -16.42
C TYR A 124 -5.93 -8.25 -17.36
N ARG A 125 -7.13 -7.79 -17.74
CA ARG A 125 -8.10 -8.59 -18.51
C ARG A 125 -8.36 -9.94 -17.79
N ASN A 126 -8.02 -11.05 -18.45
CA ASN A 126 -8.19 -12.40 -17.92
C ASN A 126 -6.91 -12.97 -17.31
N LEU A 127 -5.91 -12.14 -17.03
CA LEU A 127 -4.64 -12.58 -16.44
C LEU A 127 -4.51 -12.08 -15.00
N LEU A 128 -4.00 -12.95 -14.14
CA LEU A 128 -3.60 -12.66 -12.77
C LEU A 128 -2.10 -12.92 -12.62
N PHE A 129 -1.40 -11.97 -12.03
CA PHE A 129 0.03 -12.02 -11.75
C PHE A 129 0.25 -12.07 -10.24
N VAL A 130 1.14 -12.94 -9.79
CA VAL A 130 1.39 -13.17 -8.36
C VAL A 130 2.88 -13.21 -8.07
N SER A 131 3.32 -12.37 -7.13
CA SER A 131 4.69 -12.34 -6.62
C SER A 131 5.04 -13.61 -5.85
N GLY A 132 6.27 -14.10 -6.00
CA GLY A 132 6.85 -15.14 -5.15
C GLY A 132 8.32 -14.86 -4.86
N GLU A 133 8.72 -14.98 -3.60
CA GLU A 133 10.08 -14.68 -3.16
C GLU A 133 10.64 -15.71 -2.17
N ASP A 134 9.78 -16.47 -1.47
CA ASP A 134 10.22 -17.35 -0.40
C ASP A 134 11.14 -18.44 -0.95
N PHE A 135 12.08 -18.84 -0.12
CA PHE A 135 12.87 -20.03 -0.36
C PHE A 135 12.00 -21.28 -0.35
N ASN A 136 10.89 -21.32 0.40
CA ASN A 136 10.05 -22.52 0.46
C ASN A 136 8.95 -22.57 -0.60
N GLY A 137 8.70 -21.49 -1.33
CA GLY A 137 7.70 -21.46 -2.40
C GLY A 137 8.03 -22.46 -3.51
N ARG A 138 7.00 -23.13 -4.03
CA ARG A 138 7.16 -24.14 -5.10
C ARG A 138 6.49 -23.74 -6.41
N LEU A 139 7.01 -24.23 -7.53
CA LEU A 139 6.42 -24.04 -8.86
C LEU A 139 5.08 -24.76 -9.00
N ASP A 140 4.92 -25.91 -8.34
CA ASP A 140 3.69 -26.73 -8.34
C ASP A 140 2.67 -26.30 -7.28
N CYS A 141 2.93 -25.21 -6.54
CA CYS A 141 2.14 -24.75 -5.39
C CYS A 141 1.99 -25.79 -4.26
N GLY A 142 2.87 -26.80 -4.20
CA GLY A 142 2.88 -27.79 -3.12
C GLY A 142 3.24 -27.20 -1.75
N THR A 143 2.69 -27.76 -0.68
CA THR A 143 2.84 -27.27 0.70
C THR A 143 4.06 -27.86 1.44
N GLN A 144 4.79 -28.78 0.81
CA GLN A 144 5.93 -29.49 1.39
C GLN A 144 7.23 -28.66 1.50
N GLY A 145 7.25 -27.46 0.91
CA GLY A 145 8.43 -26.60 0.90
C GLY A 145 9.59 -27.09 0.01
N VAL A 146 10.75 -26.46 0.18
CA VAL A 146 12.00 -26.80 -0.55
C VAL A 146 13.17 -26.88 0.44
N ALA A 147 13.65 -28.10 0.68
CA ALA A 147 14.75 -28.34 1.63
C ALA A 147 16.15 -28.08 1.04
N ASP A 148 16.32 -28.29 -0.26
CA ASP A 148 17.62 -28.16 -0.92
C ASP A 148 18.03 -26.70 -1.08
N SER A 149 19.34 -26.42 -1.11
CA SER A 149 19.88 -25.08 -1.38
C SER A 149 19.80 -24.68 -2.85
N VAL A 150 19.72 -25.67 -3.75
CA VAL A 150 19.54 -25.53 -5.19
C VAL A 150 18.42 -26.49 -5.60
N SER A 151 17.32 -25.98 -6.12
CA SER A 151 16.17 -26.81 -6.49
C SER A 151 15.49 -26.33 -7.77
N LYS A 152 15.09 -27.30 -8.59
CA LYS A 152 14.25 -27.05 -9.78
C LYS A 152 12.78 -26.86 -9.44
N ASP A 153 12.37 -27.20 -8.21
CA ASP A 153 10.99 -27.08 -7.76
C ASP A 153 10.69 -25.69 -7.19
N ARG A 154 11.72 -24.90 -6.85
CA ARG A 154 11.56 -23.62 -6.15
C ARG A 154 10.97 -22.56 -7.07
N MET A 155 9.92 -21.91 -6.61
CA MET A 155 9.46 -20.66 -7.20
C MET A 155 10.20 -19.49 -6.56
N ARG A 156 10.76 -18.59 -7.37
CA ARG A 156 10.77 -17.14 -7.07
C ARG A 156 10.55 -16.35 -8.38
N GLY A 157 9.86 -15.20 -8.34
CA GLY A 157 9.51 -14.41 -9.52
C GLY A 157 8.00 -14.22 -9.66
N ILE A 158 7.47 -14.24 -10.89
CA ILE A 158 6.04 -13.96 -11.14
C ILE A 158 5.33 -15.20 -11.64
N ARG A 159 4.23 -15.58 -10.99
CA ARG A 159 3.28 -16.59 -11.50
C ARG A 159 2.25 -15.90 -12.37
N ILE A 160 1.84 -16.55 -13.45
CA ILE A 160 0.80 -16.06 -14.35
C ILE A 160 -0.33 -17.09 -14.40
N PHE A 161 -1.54 -16.63 -14.14
CA PHE A 161 -2.76 -17.44 -14.18
C PHE A 161 -3.75 -16.88 -15.20
N ASP A 162 -4.49 -17.77 -15.86
CA ASP A 162 -5.73 -17.44 -16.58
C ASP A 162 -6.88 -17.43 -15.56
N ILE A 163 -7.56 -16.31 -15.49
CA ILE A 163 -8.74 -16.05 -14.65
C ILE A 163 -9.98 -15.72 -15.50
N SER A 164 -10.03 -16.18 -16.76
CA SER A 164 -11.26 -16.11 -17.59
C SER A 164 -12.46 -16.75 -16.89
N ASP A 165 -12.21 -17.76 -16.06
CA ASP A 165 -13.12 -18.21 -15.00
C ASP A 165 -12.47 -17.89 -13.64
N ILE A 166 -12.90 -16.79 -13.02
CA ILE A 166 -12.34 -16.32 -11.74
C ILE A 166 -12.59 -17.30 -10.59
N THR A 167 -13.53 -18.24 -10.74
CA THR A 167 -13.82 -19.26 -9.72
C THR A 167 -12.80 -20.41 -9.74
N HIS A 168 -12.09 -20.59 -10.86
CA HIS A 168 -11.07 -21.61 -11.05
C HIS A 168 -9.82 -21.04 -11.76
N PRO A 169 -8.97 -20.24 -11.07
CA PRO A 169 -7.72 -19.75 -11.64
C PRO A 169 -6.84 -20.90 -12.16
N LYS A 170 -6.35 -20.78 -13.40
CA LYS A 170 -5.54 -21.82 -14.05
C LYS A 170 -4.10 -21.34 -14.22
N PRO A 171 -3.09 -22.04 -13.67
CA PRO A 171 -1.69 -21.70 -13.91
C PRO A 171 -1.37 -21.76 -15.40
N ILE A 172 -0.68 -20.75 -15.93
CA ILE A 172 -0.16 -20.71 -17.31
C ILE A 172 1.33 -20.99 -17.29
N THR A 173 2.09 -20.14 -16.61
CA THR A 173 3.55 -20.19 -16.54
C THR A 173 4.06 -19.45 -15.31
N ALA A 174 5.35 -19.56 -15.02
CA ALA A 174 6.03 -18.75 -14.03
C ALA A 174 7.32 -18.19 -14.64
N VAL A 175 7.51 -16.88 -14.53
CA VAL A 175 8.75 -16.21 -14.93
C VAL A 175 9.69 -16.20 -13.74
N GLN A 176 10.75 -17.01 -13.80
CA GLN A 176 11.76 -17.08 -12.75
C GLN A 176 12.73 -15.90 -12.82
N THR A 177 12.90 -15.22 -11.69
CA THR A 177 13.80 -14.07 -11.54
C THR A 177 14.98 -14.39 -10.63
N CYS A 178 16.09 -13.67 -10.79
CA CYS A 178 17.32 -13.99 -10.05
C CYS A 178 17.25 -13.63 -8.56
N ARG A 179 16.32 -12.76 -8.19
CA ARG A 179 16.13 -12.28 -6.81
C ARG A 179 14.69 -12.42 -6.31
N GLY A 180 13.88 -13.22 -7.00
CA GLY A 180 12.46 -13.37 -6.68
C GLY A 180 11.65 -12.13 -7.05
N SER A 181 10.43 -12.06 -6.52
CA SER A 181 9.55 -10.90 -6.62
C SER A 181 9.04 -10.59 -5.23
N HIS A 182 9.64 -9.59 -4.58
CA HIS A 182 9.13 -9.05 -3.32
C HIS A 182 7.76 -8.43 -3.59
N THR A 183 7.75 -7.43 -4.45
CA THR A 183 6.53 -6.84 -5.02
C THR A 183 6.68 -6.72 -6.53
N HIS A 184 5.57 -6.44 -7.21
CA HIS A 184 5.58 -6.20 -8.64
C HIS A 184 4.54 -5.17 -9.04
N THR A 185 4.80 -4.51 -10.16
CA THR A 185 3.88 -3.51 -10.70
C THR A 185 3.64 -3.75 -12.16
N LEU A 186 2.36 -3.84 -12.53
CA LEU A 186 1.93 -3.95 -13.91
C LEU A 186 2.01 -2.57 -14.57
N LEU A 187 2.47 -2.53 -15.82
CA LEU A 187 2.55 -1.32 -16.64
C LEU A 187 1.88 -1.59 -17.98
N THR A 188 0.82 -0.83 -18.25
CA THR A 188 0.16 -0.79 -19.55
C THR A 188 0.71 0.38 -20.39
N ASP A 189 1.18 0.09 -21.61
CA ASP A 189 1.63 1.13 -22.54
C ASP A 189 0.52 1.41 -23.57
N PRO A 190 -0.03 2.63 -23.63
CA PRO A 190 -1.01 3.00 -24.65
C PRO A 190 -0.53 2.78 -26.09
N LYS A 191 0.80 2.70 -26.32
CA LYS A 191 1.41 2.45 -27.65
C LYS A 191 1.62 0.98 -27.96
N ASP A 192 1.53 0.09 -26.97
CA ASP A 192 1.72 -1.34 -27.11
C ASP A 192 0.55 -2.09 -26.46
N THR A 193 -0.50 -2.31 -27.26
CA THR A 193 -1.71 -3.01 -26.80
C THR A 193 -1.60 -4.53 -26.91
N ALA A 194 -0.50 -5.04 -27.45
CA ALA A 194 -0.24 -6.46 -27.63
C ALA A 194 0.46 -7.08 -26.40
N ASN A 195 1.12 -6.25 -25.60
CA ASN A 195 1.86 -6.67 -24.42
C ASN A 195 1.43 -5.90 -23.17
N VAL A 196 1.71 -6.47 -22.02
CA VAL A 196 1.85 -5.72 -20.76
C VAL A 196 3.24 -5.96 -20.19
N TYR A 197 3.74 -5.00 -19.44
CA TYR A 197 5.05 -5.07 -18.80
C TYR A 197 4.88 -5.21 -17.30
N ILE A 198 5.84 -5.84 -16.64
CA ILE A 198 5.86 -5.97 -15.18
C ILE A 198 7.23 -5.53 -14.68
N TYR A 199 7.25 -4.57 -13.77
CA TYR A 199 8.46 -4.18 -13.05
C TYR A 199 8.54 -5.01 -11.77
N VAL A 200 9.60 -5.81 -11.66
CA VAL A 200 9.80 -6.71 -10.52
C VAL A 200 10.80 -6.10 -9.55
N SER A 201 10.36 -5.96 -8.30
CA SER A 201 11.20 -5.59 -7.17
C SER A 201 11.64 -6.86 -6.44
N GLY A 202 12.82 -7.39 -6.76
CA GLY A 202 13.37 -8.57 -6.08
C GLY A 202 14.23 -8.21 -4.85
N GLY A 203 13.89 -8.75 -3.69
CA GLY A 203 14.60 -8.53 -2.43
C GLY A 203 15.43 -9.73 -1.95
N ALA A 204 15.20 -10.93 -2.48
CA ALA A 204 15.95 -12.11 -2.08
C ALA A 204 17.44 -12.02 -2.47
N PRO A 205 18.32 -12.75 -1.75
CA PRO A 205 19.66 -13.05 -2.20
C PRO A 205 19.66 -13.63 -3.62
N VAL A 206 20.64 -13.21 -4.42
CA VAL A 206 20.83 -13.68 -5.79
C VAL A 206 20.95 -15.19 -5.81
N ARG A 207 20.21 -15.86 -6.71
CA ARG A 207 20.26 -17.33 -6.82
C ARG A 207 21.64 -17.81 -7.22
N SER A 208 21.92 -19.06 -6.83
CA SER A 208 23.02 -19.79 -7.45
C SER A 208 22.79 -19.92 -8.97
N PRO A 209 23.81 -19.73 -9.81
CA PRO A 209 23.70 -20.02 -11.25
C PRO A 209 23.40 -21.49 -11.55
N ASN A 210 23.62 -22.40 -10.58
CA ASN A 210 23.22 -23.82 -10.68
C ASN A 210 21.71 -24.02 -10.46
N GLU A 211 21.03 -23.08 -9.80
CA GLU A 211 19.57 -23.09 -9.64
C GLU A 211 18.89 -22.38 -10.81
N LEU A 212 19.38 -21.19 -11.19
CA LEU A 212 18.89 -20.43 -12.33
C LEU A 212 20.07 -19.87 -13.13
N PRO A 213 20.36 -20.39 -14.34
CA PRO A 213 21.44 -19.89 -15.18
C PRO A 213 21.31 -18.40 -15.48
N GLY A 214 22.44 -17.69 -15.49
CA GLY A 214 22.49 -16.24 -15.79
C GLY A 214 22.50 -15.34 -14.55
N CYS A 215 22.19 -15.85 -13.36
CA CYS A 215 22.25 -15.06 -12.13
C CYS A 215 23.68 -14.83 -11.64
N SER A 216 24.00 -13.60 -11.23
CA SER A 216 25.31 -13.20 -10.74
C SER A 216 25.22 -12.24 -9.56
N ASP A 217 25.82 -12.62 -8.43
CA ASP A 217 25.98 -11.76 -7.24
C ASP A 217 27.31 -10.99 -7.21
N LEU A 218 28.08 -11.08 -8.30
CA LEU A 218 29.34 -10.36 -8.39
C LEU A 218 29.09 -8.85 -8.42
N ALA A 219 30.07 -8.07 -7.99
CA ALA A 219 29.98 -6.61 -8.10
C ALA A 219 29.93 -6.19 -9.59
N PRO A 220 29.26 -5.08 -9.93
CA PRO A 220 29.12 -4.64 -11.32
C PRO A 220 30.44 -4.43 -12.09
N ASP A 221 31.56 -4.16 -11.39
CA ASP A 221 32.90 -4.06 -11.99
C ASP A 221 33.51 -5.42 -12.36
N LYS A 222 33.00 -6.51 -11.75
CA LYS A 222 33.40 -7.90 -12.03
C LYS A 222 32.49 -8.57 -13.03
N ASP A 223 31.20 -8.23 -12.99
CA ASP A 223 30.21 -8.74 -13.92
C ASP A 223 29.23 -7.62 -14.30
N PRO A 224 29.26 -7.14 -15.56
CA PRO A 224 28.30 -6.14 -16.00
C PRO A 224 26.84 -6.64 -15.93
N ASN A 225 26.62 -7.97 -15.90
CA ASN A 225 25.31 -8.60 -15.74
C ASN A 225 24.95 -8.88 -14.26
N SER A 226 25.65 -8.29 -13.30
CA SER A 226 25.31 -8.34 -11.88
C SER A 226 23.83 -8.04 -11.63
N GLU A 227 23.20 -8.80 -10.74
CA GLU A 227 21.79 -8.64 -10.32
C GLU A 227 21.62 -7.55 -9.24
N ARG A 228 22.70 -6.85 -8.88
CA ARG A 228 22.67 -5.75 -7.92
C ARG A 228 22.29 -4.43 -8.62
N PHE A 229 21.59 -3.55 -7.90
CA PHE A 229 21.23 -2.19 -8.34
C PHE A 229 20.26 -2.11 -9.54
N ARG A 230 19.61 -3.23 -9.86
CA ARG A 230 18.73 -3.40 -11.01
C ARG A 230 17.33 -3.80 -10.57
N ILE A 231 16.37 -3.55 -11.45
CA ILE A 231 15.07 -4.23 -11.45
C ILE A 231 15.02 -5.17 -12.65
N GLU A 232 14.15 -6.16 -12.63
CA GLU A 232 13.87 -7.00 -13.80
C GLU A 232 12.55 -6.54 -14.44
N VAL A 233 12.55 -6.32 -15.75
CA VAL A 233 11.34 -5.99 -16.51
C VAL A 233 10.90 -7.23 -17.27
N ILE A 234 9.67 -7.67 -17.04
CA ILE A 234 9.06 -8.80 -17.75
C ILE A 234 8.14 -8.25 -18.82
N GLN A 235 8.22 -8.79 -20.03
CA GLN A 235 7.23 -8.59 -21.07
C GLN A 235 6.28 -9.78 -21.09
N VAL A 236 4.97 -9.53 -21.12
CA VAL A 236 3.92 -10.55 -21.22
C VAL A 236 3.14 -10.33 -22.51
N PRO A 237 3.35 -11.16 -23.55
CA PRO A 237 2.52 -11.13 -24.75
C PRO A 237 1.10 -11.57 -24.42
N LEU A 238 0.10 -10.72 -24.63
CA LEU A 238 -1.27 -10.98 -24.19
C LEU A 238 -1.95 -12.13 -24.95
N ALA A 239 -1.54 -12.35 -26.20
CA ALA A 239 -2.02 -13.48 -27.00
C ALA A 239 -1.35 -14.81 -26.64
N HIS A 240 -0.15 -14.74 -26.05
CA HIS A 240 0.71 -15.88 -25.74
C HIS A 240 1.40 -15.68 -24.37
N PRO A 241 0.63 -15.60 -23.27
CA PRO A 241 1.18 -15.33 -21.94
C PRO A 241 2.19 -16.39 -21.47
N GLU A 242 2.16 -17.59 -22.04
CA GLU A 242 3.15 -18.64 -21.81
C GLU A 242 4.58 -18.26 -22.28
N GLN A 243 4.71 -17.24 -23.13
CA GLN A 243 5.97 -16.72 -23.65
C GLN A 243 6.52 -15.54 -22.83
N ALA A 244 5.91 -15.25 -21.67
CA ALA A 244 6.39 -14.20 -20.78
C ALA A 244 7.84 -14.44 -20.36
N HIS A 245 8.66 -13.40 -20.42
CA HIS A 245 10.10 -13.48 -20.13
C HIS A 245 10.66 -12.14 -19.65
N VAL A 246 11.78 -12.18 -18.93
CA VAL A 246 12.54 -10.97 -18.59
C VAL A 246 13.13 -10.38 -19.88
N VAL A 247 12.71 -9.18 -20.25
CA VAL A 247 13.16 -8.49 -21.47
C VAL A 247 14.40 -7.65 -21.20
N THR A 248 14.50 -7.03 -20.03
CA THR A 248 15.63 -6.17 -19.64
C THR A 248 15.87 -6.18 -18.13
N LYS A 249 17.05 -5.68 -17.73
CA LYS A 249 17.45 -5.51 -16.32
C LYS A 249 18.02 -4.10 -16.07
N PRO A 250 17.21 -3.03 -16.12
CA PRO A 250 17.71 -1.66 -16.05
C PRO A 250 18.36 -1.36 -14.69
N ALA A 251 19.54 -0.74 -14.71
CA ALA A 251 20.33 -0.42 -13.52
C ALA A 251 19.91 0.91 -12.88
N ILE A 252 18.65 0.99 -12.47
CA ILE A 252 18.04 2.25 -11.99
C ILE A 252 18.65 2.78 -10.69
N LEU A 253 19.39 1.96 -9.95
CA LEU A 253 20.08 2.34 -8.70
C LEU A 253 21.60 2.40 -8.85
N ALA A 254 22.13 2.15 -10.05
CA ALA A 254 23.55 2.27 -10.28
C ALA A 254 24.03 3.68 -9.91
N ASP A 255 25.30 3.77 -9.53
CA ASP A 255 26.01 5.03 -9.24
C ASP A 255 25.50 5.82 -8.02
N LEU A 256 24.47 5.34 -7.30
CA LEU A 256 24.12 5.86 -5.98
C LEU A 256 25.13 5.39 -4.94
N THR A 257 25.34 6.22 -3.92
CA THR A 257 26.13 5.88 -2.74
C THR A 257 25.22 5.60 -1.56
N GLU A 258 25.74 4.93 -0.54
CA GLU A 258 25.05 4.71 0.74
C GLU A 258 24.49 6.06 1.25
N PRO A 259 23.18 6.19 1.47
CA PRO A 259 22.59 7.42 1.98
C PRO A 259 22.95 7.59 3.47
N ALA A 260 22.92 8.84 3.94
CA ALA A 260 23.02 9.09 5.38
C ALA A 260 21.80 8.50 6.11
N VAL A 261 22.02 7.90 7.27
CA VAL A 261 20.97 7.34 8.15
C VAL A 261 21.13 7.90 9.56
N HIS A 262 20.03 8.05 10.30
CA HIS A 262 20.13 8.29 11.74
C HIS A 262 20.33 6.98 12.52
N GLY A 263 20.78 7.10 13.78
CA GLY A 263 20.85 5.95 14.69
C GLY A 263 19.47 5.51 15.20
N GLU A 264 19.42 4.35 15.83
CA GLU A 264 18.20 3.83 16.47
C GLU A 264 17.66 4.77 17.57
N ALA A 265 16.37 4.64 17.88
CA ALA A 265 15.76 5.39 18.97
C ALA A 265 16.43 5.03 20.32
N PRO A 266 16.58 5.99 21.26
CA PRO A 266 17.15 5.71 22.58
C PRO A 266 16.45 4.56 23.31
N GLU A 267 15.13 4.47 23.17
CA GLU A 267 14.29 3.41 23.74
C GLU A 267 14.64 2.05 23.13
N ASP A 268 14.90 1.99 21.83
CA ASP A 268 15.27 0.75 21.13
C ASP A 268 16.67 0.29 21.50
N ILE A 269 17.63 1.22 21.62
CA ILE A 269 18.98 0.93 22.12
C ILE A 269 18.90 0.36 23.54
N ALA A 270 18.09 0.97 24.42
CA ALA A 270 17.91 0.49 25.79
C ALA A 270 17.23 -0.89 25.84
N ALA A 271 16.20 -1.12 25.00
CA ALA A 271 15.53 -2.42 24.91
C ALA A 271 16.48 -3.51 24.40
N ALA A 272 17.26 -3.22 23.36
CA ALA A 272 18.25 -4.14 22.81
C ALA A 272 19.33 -4.50 23.84
N ALA A 273 19.88 -3.51 24.56
CA ALA A 273 20.85 -3.74 25.62
C ALA A 273 20.29 -4.62 26.74
N LYS A 274 19.03 -4.39 27.15
CA LYS A 274 18.34 -5.23 28.14
C LYS A 274 18.16 -6.66 27.62
N ALA A 275 17.66 -6.82 26.39
CA ALA A 275 17.45 -8.13 25.77
C ALA A 275 18.78 -8.91 25.63
N ALA A 276 19.86 -8.23 25.25
CA ALA A 276 21.19 -8.82 25.15
C ALA A 276 21.72 -9.26 26.53
N ALA A 277 21.55 -8.45 27.58
CA ALA A 277 21.92 -8.81 28.94
C ALA A 277 21.16 -10.04 29.46
N GLU A 278 19.84 -10.09 29.23
CA GLU A 278 19.01 -11.25 29.59
C GLU A 278 19.39 -12.50 28.79
N ALA A 279 19.65 -12.36 27.49
CA ALA A 279 20.10 -13.48 26.65
C ALA A 279 21.43 -14.03 27.16
N ARG A 280 22.42 -13.16 27.46
CA ARG A 280 23.71 -13.57 28.04
C ARG A 280 23.52 -14.31 29.38
N ALA A 281 22.65 -13.80 30.26
CA ALA A 281 22.35 -14.46 31.53
C ALA A 281 21.75 -15.88 31.37
N LYS A 282 21.03 -16.12 30.27
CA LYS A 282 20.45 -17.43 29.91
C LYS A 282 21.37 -18.27 29.01
N GLY A 283 22.61 -17.85 28.78
CA GLY A 283 23.57 -18.55 27.92
C GLY A 283 23.34 -18.36 26.41
N GLY A 284 22.50 -17.42 25.99
CA GLY A 284 22.30 -17.02 24.60
C GLY A 284 23.55 -16.39 23.95
N PHE A 285 23.46 -16.16 22.64
CA PHE A 285 24.52 -15.56 21.85
C PHE A 285 24.11 -14.16 21.40
N THR A 286 25.01 -13.20 21.55
CA THR A 286 24.82 -11.81 21.15
C THR A 286 25.99 -11.35 20.29
N ALA A 287 25.76 -10.33 19.46
CA ALA A 287 26.80 -9.63 18.72
C ALA A 287 26.38 -8.19 18.46
N THR A 288 27.36 -7.31 18.30
CA THR A 288 27.14 -5.89 17.99
C THR A 288 27.20 -5.68 16.48
N PHE A 289 26.18 -5.03 15.93
CA PHE A 289 26.18 -4.55 14.54
C PHE A 289 25.26 -3.34 14.45
N PHE A 290 25.49 -2.46 13.45
CA PHE A 290 24.82 -1.14 13.36
C PHE A 290 24.87 -0.32 14.65
N GLY A 291 25.93 -0.47 15.45
CA GLY A 291 26.13 0.27 16.70
C GLY A 291 25.35 -0.25 17.91
N THR A 292 24.56 -1.32 17.79
CA THR A 292 23.73 -1.88 18.88
C THR A 292 24.03 -3.37 19.10
N GLU A 293 23.98 -3.83 20.35
CA GLU A 293 24.12 -5.26 20.70
C GLU A 293 22.77 -5.98 20.49
N HIS A 294 22.76 -7.00 19.63
CA HIS A 294 21.55 -7.77 19.32
C HIS A 294 21.67 -9.24 19.74
N VAL A 295 20.54 -9.85 20.06
CA VAL A 295 20.42 -11.30 20.29
C VAL A 295 20.40 -12.01 18.95
N LEU A 296 21.27 -13.00 18.79
CA LEU A 296 21.37 -13.76 17.55
C LEU A 296 20.26 -14.81 17.44
N ARG A 297 19.65 -14.90 16.25
CA ARG A 297 18.51 -15.80 16.01
C ARG A 297 18.92 -17.27 16.20
N PRO A 298 18.05 -18.14 16.77
CA PRO A 298 18.37 -19.55 17.03
C PRO A 298 18.81 -20.32 15.79
N ARG A 299 18.19 -20.08 14.63
CA ARG A 299 18.57 -20.74 13.36
C ARG A 299 20.01 -20.40 12.94
N PHE A 300 20.41 -19.13 13.07
CA PHE A 300 21.78 -18.71 12.78
C PHE A 300 22.77 -19.38 13.73
N VAL A 301 22.48 -19.33 15.04
CA VAL A 301 23.33 -19.96 16.07
C VAL A 301 23.47 -21.46 15.82
N ALA A 302 22.37 -22.15 15.52
CA ALA A 302 22.38 -23.58 15.23
C ALA A 302 23.24 -23.92 14.01
N ALA A 303 23.13 -23.14 12.92
CA ALA A 303 23.95 -23.33 11.72
C ALA A 303 25.44 -23.11 11.99
N GLN A 304 25.79 -22.07 12.77
CA GLN A 304 27.19 -21.81 13.14
C GLN A 304 27.76 -22.91 14.04
N LEU A 305 26.97 -23.39 15.01
CA LEU A 305 27.37 -24.50 15.87
C LEU A 305 27.54 -25.79 15.07
N ASP A 306 26.63 -26.10 14.14
CA ASP A 306 26.76 -27.25 13.24
C ASP A 306 28.05 -27.17 12.40
N SER A 307 28.38 -25.98 11.88
CA SER A 307 29.65 -25.75 11.17
C SER A 307 30.87 -26.01 12.06
N ILE A 308 30.85 -25.58 13.34
CA ILE A 308 31.95 -25.81 14.29
C ILE A 308 32.08 -27.30 14.62
N VAL A 309 30.97 -27.99 14.86
CA VAL A 309 30.94 -29.44 15.12
C VAL A 309 31.54 -30.20 13.94
N LYS A 310 31.14 -29.86 12.71
CA LYS A 310 31.67 -30.47 11.49
C LYS A 310 33.16 -30.18 11.30
N ALA A 311 33.59 -28.93 11.54
CA ALA A 311 34.99 -28.54 11.39
C ALA A 311 35.95 -29.32 12.31
N ARG A 312 35.48 -29.74 13.49
CA ARG A 312 36.25 -30.62 14.39
C ARG A 312 36.01 -32.13 14.18
N GLY A 313 35.33 -32.52 13.09
CA GLY A 313 35.04 -33.92 12.76
C GLY A 313 34.00 -34.59 13.66
N GLY A 314 33.13 -33.82 14.33
CA GLY A 314 32.04 -34.35 15.16
C GLY A 314 30.76 -34.61 14.37
N SER A 315 29.89 -35.48 14.89
CA SER A 315 28.62 -35.87 14.24
C SER A 315 27.42 -35.91 15.21
N GLY A 316 27.41 -35.05 16.23
CA GLY A 316 26.38 -35.02 17.28
C GLY A 316 26.04 -33.60 17.75
N ALA A 317 25.27 -33.50 18.83
CA ALA A 317 24.86 -32.21 19.38
C ALA A 317 26.08 -31.31 19.75
N PRO A 318 25.97 -29.98 19.59
CA PRO A 318 27.03 -29.05 20.00
C PRO A 318 27.39 -29.20 21.49
N THR A 319 28.68 -29.20 21.79
CA THR A 319 29.22 -29.26 23.16
C THR A 319 29.36 -27.87 23.78
N ALA A 320 29.66 -27.83 25.08
CA ALA A 320 30.00 -26.57 25.76
C ALA A 320 31.23 -25.88 25.14
N ALA A 321 32.22 -26.67 24.66
CA ALA A 321 33.41 -26.16 23.98
C ALA A 321 33.07 -25.54 22.60
N ASP A 322 32.14 -26.15 21.85
CA ASP A 322 31.64 -25.61 20.58
C ASP A 322 30.94 -24.26 20.81
N SER A 323 30.13 -24.18 21.86
CA SER A 323 29.44 -22.95 22.26
C SER A 323 30.42 -21.87 22.70
N ALA A 324 31.47 -22.21 23.45
CA ALA A 324 32.53 -21.27 23.84
C ALA A 324 33.30 -20.76 22.61
N THR A 325 33.59 -21.65 21.66
CA THR A 325 34.24 -21.30 20.39
C THR A 325 33.40 -20.34 19.57
N LEU A 326 32.09 -20.58 19.45
CA LEU A 326 31.19 -19.66 18.76
C LEU A 326 31.16 -18.30 19.48
N ARG A 327 31.00 -18.24 20.80
CA ARG A 327 30.99 -16.94 21.53
C ARG A 327 32.26 -16.13 21.31
N ALA A 328 33.42 -16.78 21.27
CA ALA A 328 34.70 -16.11 21.04
C ALA A 328 34.84 -15.53 19.62
N ASN A 329 34.17 -16.13 18.63
CA ASN A 329 34.34 -15.78 17.21
C ASN A 329 33.13 -15.10 16.58
N VAL A 330 31.97 -15.09 17.24
CA VAL A 330 30.71 -14.67 16.62
C VAL A 330 30.72 -13.21 16.20
N GLN A 331 31.40 -12.34 16.97
CA GLN A 331 31.56 -10.93 16.57
C GLN A 331 32.33 -10.81 15.25
N ALA A 332 33.45 -11.53 15.10
CA ALA A 332 34.22 -11.52 13.86
C ALA A 332 33.47 -12.13 12.66
N ILE A 333 32.57 -13.09 12.90
CA ILE A 333 31.67 -13.63 11.87
C ILE A 333 30.68 -12.54 11.44
N ILE A 334 30.08 -11.84 12.39
CA ILE A 334 29.11 -10.76 12.15
C ILE A 334 29.78 -9.57 11.46
N ASP A 335 30.99 -9.19 11.86
CA ASP A 335 31.75 -8.11 11.21
C ASP A 335 32.06 -8.43 9.75
N LYS A 336 32.35 -9.70 9.41
CA LYS A 336 32.52 -10.10 8.00
C LYS A 336 31.23 -10.03 7.19
N ILE A 337 30.08 -10.18 7.83
CA ILE A 337 28.76 -10.13 7.18
C ILE A 337 28.35 -8.67 6.93
N PHE A 338 28.48 -7.80 7.94
CA PHE A 338 27.96 -6.42 7.88
C PHE A 338 29.02 -5.37 7.55
N ASN A 339 30.30 -5.66 7.78
CA ASN A 339 31.43 -4.78 7.49
C ASN A 339 32.50 -5.52 6.64
N PRO A 340 32.16 -6.07 5.47
CA PRO A 340 33.16 -6.66 4.58
C PRO A 340 34.23 -5.61 4.27
N SER A 341 35.50 -6.02 4.18
CA SER A 341 36.65 -5.11 4.01
C SER A 341 36.36 -4.03 2.97
N PRO A 342 36.56 -2.74 3.30
CA PRO A 342 36.14 -1.66 2.43
C PRO A 342 36.91 -1.74 1.12
N ALA A 343 36.19 -1.92 0.01
CA ALA A 343 36.71 -1.54 -1.29
C ALA A 343 37.08 -0.04 -1.22
N PRO A 344 38.18 0.39 -1.85
CA PRO A 344 38.52 1.81 -1.86
C PRO A 344 37.41 2.62 -2.56
N GLY A 345 36.80 3.56 -1.83
CA GLY A 345 35.72 4.43 -2.34
C GLY A 345 34.54 4.58 -1.38
N PRO A 346 33.56 5.44 -1.70
CA PRO A 346 32.30 5.51 -0.97
C PRO A 346 31.54 4.19 -1.13
N LYS A 347 30.84 3.77 -0.08
CA LYS A 347 30.01 2.57 -0.12
C LYS A 347 28.89 2.73 -1.17
N PRO A 348 28.59 1.69 -1.97
CA PRO A 348 27.47 1.73 -2.91
C PRO A 348 26.13 1.94 -2.20
N GLY A 349 25.17 2.48 -2.95
CA GLY A 349 23.79 2.67 -2.51
C GLY A 349 23.00 1.36 -2.41
N PRO A 350 21.67 1.45 -2.27
CA PRO A 350 20.80 0.28 -2.18
C PRO A 350 20.78 -0.53 -3.48
N VAL A 351 20.62 -1.85 -3.35
CA VAL A 351 20.67 -2.79 -4.47
C VAL A 351 19.31 -3.16 -5.03
N GLN A 352 18.21 -2.64 -4.47
CA GLN A 352 16.84 -3.00 -4.85
C GLN A 352 15.85 -1.87 -4.59
N CYS A 353 14.73 -1.91 -5.30
CA CYS A 353 13.52 -1.22 -4.89
C CYS A 353 12.63 -2.12 -4.05
N HIS A 354 11.88 -1.53 -3.12
CA HIS A 354 10.79 -2.20 -2.42
C HIS A 354 9.55 -2.17 -3.32
N ASP A 355 8.90 -1.02 -3.49
CA ASP A 355 7.82 -0.84 -4.46
C ASP A 355 8.14 0.17 -5.55
N ILE A 356 7.45 0.01 -6.67
CA ILE A 356 7.44 0.96 -7.78
C ILE A 356 6.01 1.26 -8.16
N THR A 357 5.61 2.52 -8.13
CA THR A 357 4.31 2.94 -8.66
C THR A 357 4.52 3.57 -10.02
N VAL A 358 3.91 2.99 -11.06
CA VAL A 358 3.94 3.53 -12.42
C VAL A 358 2.77 4.48 -12.62
N TYR A 359 3.00 5.53 -13.41
CA TYR A 359 1.98 6.48 -13.83
C TYR A 359 2.06 6.66 -15.35
N PRO A 360 1.56 5.69 -16.14
CA PRO A 360 1.76 5.64 -17.59
C PRO A 360 1.25 6.87 -18.33
N ALA A 361 0.15 7.46 -17.87
CA ALA A 361 -0.43 8.68 -18.45
C ALA A 361 0.54 9.88 -18.46
N LEU A 362 1.50 9.92 -17.54
CA LEU A 362 2.55 10.93 -17.47
C LEU A 362 3.92 10.43 -17.94
N GLY A 363 4.05 9.13 -18.22
CA GLY A 363 5.33 8.50 -18.56
C GLY A 363 6.33 8.51 -17.40
N LEU A 364 5.84 8.51 -16.16
CA LEU A 364 6.64 8.55 -14.94
C LEU A 364 6.41 7.31 -14.08
N ALA A 365 7.40 6.93 -13.27
CA ALA A 365 7.21 6.03 -12.13
C ALA A 365 7.95 6.55 -10.90
N GLY A 366 7.44 6.26 -9.72
CA GLY A 366 8.08 6.53 -8.43
C GLY A 366 8.56 5.21 -7.85
N GLY A 367 9.87 5.07 -7.63
CA GLY A 367 10.47 3.90 -7.00
C GLY A 367 10.88 4.21 -5.57
N ALA A 368 10.44 3.40 -4.61
CA ALA A 368 10.86 3.47 -3.22
C ALA A 368 11.91 2.38 -2.99
N CYS A 369 13.18 2.76 -2.79
CA CYS A 369 14.30 1.87 -3.00
C CYS A 369 15.29 1.81 -1.84
N ALA A 370 14.85 1.21 -0.72
CA ALA A 370 15.68 0.79 0.41
C ALA A 370 16.76 1.82 0.82
N GLY A 371 16.40 3.11 0.81
CA GLY A 371 17.31 4.23 1.12
C GLY A 371 17.15 5.45 0.22
N TYR A 372 16.55 5.29 -0.96
CA TYR A 372 16.22 6.39 -1.87
C TYR A 372 14.79 6.33 -2.36
N GLY A 373 14.14 7.48 -2.51
CA GLY A 373 13.05 7.65 -3.46
C GLY A 373 13.63 8.03 -4.82
N VAL A 374 13.14 7.43 -5.90
CA VAL A 374 13.57 7.74 -7.27
C VAL A 374 12.37 8.06 -8.15
N ILE A 375 12.59 8.90 -9.16
CA ILE A 375 11.66 9.06 -10.28
C ILE A 375 12.27 8.42 -11.51
N LEU A 376 11.48 7.62 -12.21
CA LEU A 376 11.84 6.96 -13.44
C LEU A 376 11.04 7.54 -14.60
N ASP A 377 11.69 7.71 -15.74
CA ASP A 377 11.06 7.86 -17.05
C ASP A 377 10.70 6.47 -17.58
N ILE A 378 9.42 6.26 -17.88
CA ILE A 378 8.88 4.97 -18.32
C ILE A 378 8.23 5.06 -19.71
N ARG A 379 8.55 6.10 -20.50
CA ARG A 379 8.03 6.25 -21.87
C ARG A 379 8.49 5.15 -22.82
N ASP A 380 9.58 4.46 -22.47
CA ASP A 380 9.95 3.14 -22.97
C ASP A 380 9.79 2.15 -21.80
N PRO A 381 8.68 1.39 -21.75
CA PRO A 381 8.41 0.44 -20.66
C PRO A 381 9.49 -0.63 -20.51
N ALA A 382 10.13 -1.04 -21.60
CA ALA A 382 11.18 -2.04 -21.53
C ALA A 382 12.47 -1.46 -20.96
N ASN A 383 12.70 -0.15 -21.02
CA ASN A 383 13.97 0.47 -20.61
C ASN A 383 13.74 1.71 -19.73
N PRO A 384 13.19 1.56 -18.51
CA PRO A 384 13.00 2.69 -17.62
C PRO A 384 14.34 3.30 -17.21
N ARG A 385 14.36 4.63 -17.07
CA ARG A 385 15.56 5.39 -16.72
C ARG A 385 15.32 6.28 -15.51
N ARG A 386 16.21 6.22 -14.52
CA ARG A 386 16.19 7.16 -13.39
C ARG A 386 16.43 8.60 -13.87
N ILE A 387 15.55 9.52 -13.47
CA ILE A 387 15.65 10.96 -13.75
C ILE A 387 15.82 11.81 -12.49
N ALA A 388 15.38 11.33 -11.33
CA ALA A 388 15.60 11.98 -10.05
C ALA A 388 15.83 10.96 -8.94
N ALA A 389 16.53 11.36 -7.88
CA ALA A 389 16.70 10.60 -6.65
C ALA A 389 16.72 11.54 -5.45
N ALA A 390 16.14 11.11 -4.35
CA ALA A 390 16.21 11.78 -3.05
C ALA A 390 16.48 10.74 -1.98
N ALA A 391 17.30 11.09 -1.00
CA ALA A 391 17.46 10.33 0.23
C ALA A 391 17.06 11.21 1.40
N ASP A 392 16.61 10.58 2.47
CA ASP A 392 16.20 11.21 3.70
C ASP A 392 16.73 10.36 4.85
N SER A 393 17.51 10.97 5.74
CA SER A 393 18.08 10.24 6.88
C SER A 393 17.05 9.78 7.89
N ASN A 394 15.83 10.35 7.87
CA ASN A 394 14.68 9.94 8.69
C ASN A 394 13.98 8.69 8.18
N PHE A 395 14.28 8.26 6.95
CA PHE A 395 13.73 7.05 6.38
C PHE A 395 14.63 5.87 6.70
N ALA A 396 14.04 4.83 7.27
CA ALA A 396 14.75 3.58 7.51
C ALA A 396 14.61 2.61 6.32
N PHE A 397 13.42 2.57 5.71
CA PHE A 397 13.14 1.69 4.59
C PHE A 397 12.04 2.28 3.69
N TRP A 398 12.47 2.90 2.59
CA TRP A 398 11.57 3.47 1.58
C TRP A 398 10.69 2.36 1.00
N HIS A 399 9.39 2.44 1.25
CA HIS A 399 8.45 1.36 1.04
C HIS A 399 7.64 1.55 -0.25
N SER A 400 6.77 2.57 -0.31
CA SER A 400 5.91 2.84 -1.47
C SER A 400 5.98 4.29 -1.96
N ALA A 401 5.45 4.54 -3.16
CA ALA A 401 5.36 5.86 -3.76
C ALA A 401 3.95 6.12 -4.30
N THR A 402 3.41 7.32 -4.12
CA THR A 402 2.11 7.72 -4.71
C THR A 402 2.23 9.13 -5.29
N PHE A 403 1.86 9.30 -6.56
CA PHE A 403 1.78 10.64 -7.14
C PHE A 403 0.45 11.28 -6.81
N ASN A 404 0.44 12.61 -6.65
CA ASN A 404 -0.82 13.32 -6.73
C ASN A 404 -1.38 13.25 -8.16
N ASN A 405 -2.68 13.51 -8.36
CA ASN A 405 -3.31 13.25 -9.66
C ASN A 405 -2.64 14.01 -10.82
N ASP A 406 -2.04 15.17 -10.57
CA ASP A 406 -1.36 15.96 -11.60
C ASP A 406 0.13 15.64 -11.78
N GLY A 407 0.69 14.71 -11.00
CA GLY A 407 2.12 14.34 -11.06
C GLY A 407 3.08 15.45 -10.60
N THR A 408 2.55 16.50 -9.98
CA THR A 408 3.30 17.64 -9.43
C THR A 408 3.85 17.39 -8.03
N LYS A 409 3.41 16.30 -7.39
CA LYS A 409 3.86 15.87 -6.06
C LYS A 409 3.99 14.36 -6.04
N VAL A 410 4.88 13.87 -5.19
CA VAL A 410 5.02 12.46 -4.86
C VAL A 410 5.13 12.33 -3.34
N LEU A 411 4.44 11.34 -2.81
CA LEU A 411 4.54 10.91 -1.43
C LEU A 411 5.28 9.59 -1.40
N PHE A 412 6.26 9.45 -0.51
CA PHE A 412 6.94 8.19 -0.23
C PHE A 412 6.66 7.74 1.21
N THR A 413 6.41 6.45 1.41
CA THR A 413 6.15 5.89 2.75
C THR A 413 7.42 5.24 3.33
N ASP A 414 7.56 5.24 4.66
CA ASP A 414 8.67 4.62 5.39
C ASP A 414 8.20 3.44 6.23
N GLU A 415 8.71 2.24 5.93
CA GLU A 415 8.44 1.02 6.68
C GLU A 415 9.43 0.85 7.85
N TRP A 416 9.52 1.88 8.69
CA TRP A 416 10.46 1.89 9.79
C TRP A 416 10.25 0.68 10.71
N GLY A 417 11.33 -0.04 11.02
CA GLY A 417 11.25 -1.24 11.83
C GLY A 417 10.87 -2.52 11.07
N GLY A 418 10.87 -2.47 9.73
CA GLY A 418 10.72 -3.65 8.85
C GLY A 418 9.40 -4.38 9.04
N GLY A 419 8.31 -3.61 9.16
CA GLY A 419 6.95 -4.11 9.25
C GLY A 419 6.54 -4.72 10.59
N LEU A 420 7.48 -5.03 11.48
CA LEU A 420 7.16 -5.77 12.71
C LEU A 420 7.47 -5.00 13.99
N ALA A 421 8.28 -3.95 13.96
CA ALA A 421 8.60 -3.22 15.19
C ALA A 421 7.50 -2.19 15.58
N PRO A 422 7.36 -1.87 16.87
CA PRO A 422 6.38 -0.89 17.34
C PRO A 422 6.92 0.54 17.20
N LYS A 423 6.71 1.16 16.03
CA LYS A 423 7.36 2.42 15.62
C LYS A 423 6.44 3.66 15.65
N CYS A 424 5.31 3.57 16.34
CA CYS A 424 4.39 4.68 16.60
C CYS A 424 4.23 4.97 18.09
N ARG A 425 5.24 4.69 18.93
CA ARG A 425 5.17 4.96 20.37
C ARG A 425 5.19 6.46 20.63
N VAL A 426 4.70 6.87 21.81
CA VAL A 426 4.74 8.28 22.24
C VAL A 426 6.15 8.88 22.30
N THR A 427 7.17 8.03 22.44
CA THR A 427 8.60 8.41 22.45
C THR A 427 9.20 8.51 21.06
N ASP A 428 8.58 7.89 20.05
CA ASP A 428 9.06 7.93 18.68
C ASP A 428 8.82 9.30 18.09
N LYS A 429 9.80 9.81 17.35
CA LYS A 429 9.70 11.13 16.73
C LYS A 429 8.62 11.13 15.63
N PRO A 430 7.87 12.23 15.47
CA PRO A 430 6.86 12.34 14.41
C PRO A 430 7.42 12.19 13.00
N GLU A 431 8.68 12.56 12.77
CA GLU A 431 9.35 12.47 11.46
C GLU A 431 9.93 11.08 11.14
N TRP A 432 9.99 10.14 12.09
CA TRP A 432 10.55 8.80 11.86
C TRP A 432 9.43 7.81 11.52
N GLY A 433 9.57 6.99 10.47
CA GLY A 433 8.46 6.13 10.02
C GLY A 433 7.26 6.92 9.50
N ALA A 434 7.49 8.14 9.02
CA ALA A 434 6.49 9.04 8.47
C ALA A 434 6.55 9.03 6.94
N ASP A 435 5.43 9.36 6.31
CA ASP A 435 5.40 9.61 4.88
C ASP A 435 6.09 10.94 4.59
N ALA A 436 6.96 10.99 3.56
CA ALA A 436 7.63 12.21 3.12
C ALA A 436 6.99 12.72 1.82
N ILE A 437 6.65 14.01 1.82
CA ILE A 437 5.97 14.65 0.70
C ILE A 437 6.96 15.54 -0.05
N PHE A 438 7.05 15.33 -1.36
CA PHE A 438 7.89 16.10 -2.26
C PHE A 438 7.04 16.79 -3.32
N THR A 439 7.42 18.01 -3.68
CA THR A 439 7.01 18.59 -4.98
C THR A 439 7.97 18.10 -6.06
N VAL A 440 7.42 17.83 -7.24
CA VAL A 440 8.14 17.27 -8.38
C VAL A 440 8.15 18.28 -9.52
N ALA A 441 9.34 18.56 -10.04
CA ALA A 441 9.52 19.37 -11.25
C ALA A 441 10.54 18.66 -12.15
N HIS A 442 10.03 17.91 -13.13
CA HIS A 442 10.79 17.14 -14.12
C HIS A 442 11.82 16.19 -13.48
N ASP A 443 13.06 16.63 -13.31
CA ASP A 443 14.21 15.89 -12.79
C ASP A 443 14.57 16.25 -11.33
N THR A 444 13.72 17.04 -10.66
CA THR A 444 13.96 17.46 -9.28
C THR A 444 12.80 17.07 -8.36
N MET A 445 13.16 16.63 -7.16
CA MET A 445 12.25 16.43 -6.04
C MET A 445 12.64 17.39 -4.93
N LYS A 446 11.67 18.18 -4.44
CA LYS A 446 11.88 19.12 -3.33
C LYS A 446 11.01 18.71 -2.15
N PHE A 447 11.66 18.28 -1.07
CA PHE A 447 11.01 17.95 0.19
C PHE A 447 10.15 19.11 0.71
N GLN A 448 8.97 18.80 1.24
CA GLN A 448 8.03 19.78 1.80
C GLN A 448 7.77 19.52 3.28
N SER A 449 7.25 18.35 3.61
CA SER A 449 6.84 18.00 4.98
C SER A 449 6.71 16.49 5.16
N TYR A 450 6.38 16.08 6.38
CA TYR A 450 6.04 14.70 6.72
C TYR A 450 4.56 14.56 7.09
N TYR A 451 4.00 13.37 6.87
CA TYR A 451 2.74 12.93 7.44
C TYR A 451 2.93 11.63 8.23
N LYS A 452 2.48 11.60 9.48
CA LYS A 452 2.41 10.38 10.29
C LYS A 452 1.07 10.32 10.99
N LEU A 453 0.51 9.12 11.13
CA LEU A 453 -0.76 8.94 11.83
C LEU A 453 -0.67 9.55 13.25
N PRO A 454 -1.64 10.40 13.69
CA PRO A 454 -1.52 11.18 14.93
C PRO A 454 -1.95 10.44 16.20
N ALA A 455 -1.99 9.10 16.16
CA ALA A 455 -2.39 8.22 17.26
C ALA A 455 -1.24 7.33 17.75
N PRO A 456 -0.62 7.68 18.90
CA PRO A 456 0.38 6.84 19.53
C PRO A 456 -0.12 5.42 19.83
N GLN A 457 0.76 4.44 19.64
CA GLN A 457 0.52 3.03 19.87
C GLN A 457 1.38 2.46 21.01
N THR A 458 1.01 1.28 21.48
CA THR A 458 1.76 0.55 22.51
C THR A 458 2.96 -0.19 21.92
N SER A 459 3.83 -0.73 22.78
CA SER A 459 4.98 -1.54 22.37
C SER A 459 4.60 -2.93 21.80
N ASN A 460 3.32 -3.30 21.83
CA ASN A 460 2.83 -4.60 21.33
C ASN A 460 2.12 -4.48 19.99
N GLU A 461 2.10 -3.28 19.41
CA GLU A 461 1.51 -2.98 18.12
C GLU A 461 2.62 -2.69 17.12
N ASN A 462 2.77 -3.53 16.09
CA ASN A 462 3.62 -3.18 14.95
C ASN A 462 2.96 -2.03 14.19
N CYS A 463 3.70 -0.95 13.94
CA CYS A 463 3.12 0.26 13.36
C CYS A 463 4.05 0.87 12.34
N VAL A 464 3.66 0.76 11.08
CA VAL A 464 4.39 1.31 9.92
C VAL A 464 3.38 1.81 8.90
N ALA A 465 3.79 2.77 8.08
CA ALA A 465 3.04 3.15 6.89
C ALA A 465 3.11 2.02 5.86
N HIS A 466 1.99 1.73 5.20
CA HIS A 466 1.92 0.73 4.15
C HIS A 466 0.98 1.21 3.03
N ASN A 467 0.72 0.38 2.03
CA ASN A 467 0.15 0.82 0.76
C ASN A 467 -1.21 1.55 0.89
N GLY A 468 -1.38 2.55 0.02
CA GLY A 468 -2.57 3.38 -0.05
C GLY A 468 -2.87 3.85 -1.47
N SER A 469 -4.02 4.51 -1.66
CA SER A 469 -4.42 5.06 -2.95
C SER A 469 -5.01 6.47 -2.80
N LEU A 470 -5.03 7.22 -3.92
CA LEU A 470 -5.81 8.45 -3.98
C LEU A 470 -7.31 8.14 -3.82
N ILE A 471 -8.02 9.03 -3.12
CA ILE A 471 -9.48 9.13 -3.20
C ILE A 471 -9.79 10.21 -4.25
N PRO A 472 -10.58 9.92 -5.30
CA PRO A 472 -10.78 10.80 -6.44
C PRO A 472 -11.72 11.99 -6.13
N VAL A 473 -11.43 12.79 -5.11
CA VAL A 473 -12.14 14.04 -4.86
C VAL A 473 -11.58 15.13 -5.79
N PRO A 474 -12.40 15.76 -6.66
CA PRO A 474 -11.89 16.73 -7.61
C PRO A 474 -11.26 17.94 -6.93
N GLY A 475 -10.08 18.36 -7.40
CA GLY A 475 -9.34 19.52 -6.89
C GLY A 475 -8.74 19.37 -5.50
N ARG A 476 -8.60 18.14 -5.00
CA ARG A 476 -7.90 17.82 -3.74
C ARG A 476 -7.02 16.60 -3.94
N ASP A 477 -5.90 16.59 -3.25
CA ASP A 477 -5.03 15.43 -3.11
C ASP A 477 -5.39 14.77 -1.77
N ILE A 478 -6.25 13.75 -1.80
CA ILE A 478 -6.66 12.97 -0.62
C ILE A 478 -6.17 11.55 -0.80
N MET A 479 -5.51 11.00 0.22
CA MET A 479 -5.01 9.64 0.24
C MET A 479 -5.73 8.85 1.33
N VAL A 480 -6.08 7.60 1.03
CA VAL A 480 -6.37 6.57 2.02
C VAL A 480 -5.16 5.64 2.10
N GLN A 481 -4.75 5.29 3.32
CA GLN A 481 -3.54 4.52 3.56
C GLN A 481 -3.75 3.48 4.67
N GLY A 482 -3.22 2.28 4.45
CA GLY A 482 -3.05 1.29 5.48
C GLY A 482 -1.85 1.64 6.36
N TRP A 483 -2.07 1.64 7.67
CA TRP A 483 -1.00 1.51 8.65
C TRP A 483 -1.24 0.16 9.31
N TYR A 484 -0.19 -0.53 9.76
CA TYR A 484 -0.33 -1.87 10.36
C TYR A 484 -1.28 -1.88 11.58
N GLN A 485 -0.86 -2.08 12.82
CA GLN A 485 -1.83 -2.03 13.91
C GLN A 485 -2.39 -0.63 14.18
N GLY A 486 -2.04 0.40 13.37
CA GLY A 486 -2.62 1.76 13.37
C GLY A 486 -3.86 1.96 12.49
N GLY A 487 -4.29 0.93 11.78
CA GLY A 487 -5.55 0.92 11.04
C GLY A 487 -5.50 1.71 9.73
N VAL A 488 -6.66 2.22 9.31
CA VAL A 488 -6.83 2.98 8.07
C VAL A 488 -6.89 4.46 8.38
N SER A 489 -6.01 5.24 7.74
CA SER A 489 -5.98 6.70 7.84
C SER A 489 -6.32 7.32 6.48
N VAL A 490 -7.16 8.36 6.49
CA VAL A 490 -7.45 9.18 5.32
C VAL A 490 -6.99 10.59 5.61
N PHE A 491 -6.14 11.14 4.76
CA PHE A 491 -5.55 12.46 4.94
C PHE A 491 -5.56 13.29 3.67
N ASP A 492 -5.69 14.60 3.84
CA ASP A 492 -5.58 15.60 2.78
C ASP A 492 -4.14 16.14 2.76
N TRP A 493 -3.51 16.07 1.60
CA TRP A 493 -2.15 16.57 1.33
C TRP A 493 -2.13 17.51 0.12
N THR A 494 -3.28 18.14 -0.18
CA THR A 494 -3.42 19.17 -1.23
C THR A 494 -2.42 20.30 -1.01
N ASP A 495 -2.27 20.74 0.25
CA ASP A 495 -1.15 21.57 0.70
C ASP A 495 -0.03 20.65 1.18
N PRO A 496 1.07 20.50 0.40
CA PRO A 496 2.13 19.57 0.74
C PRO A 496 2.96 20.03 1.94
N ALA A 497 2.79 21.26 2.42
CA ALA A 497 3.45 21.75 3.63
C ALA A 497 2.67 21.42 4.91
N HIS A 498 1.37 21.11 4.80
CA HIS A 498 0.48 20.93 5.95
C HIS A 498 -0.52 19.77 5.74
N PRO A 499 -0.04 18.52 5.56
CA PRO A 499 -0.93 17.38 5.45
C PRO A 499 -1.74 17.19 6.74
N LYS A 500 -3.00 16.74 6.60
CA LYS A 500 -3.93 16.62 7.73
C LYS A 500 -4.82 15.39 7.62
N GLU A 501 -4.88 14.60 8.69
CA GLU A 501 -5.86 13.51 8.83
C GLU A 501 -7.30 14.07 8.84
N ILE A 502 -8.16 13.47 8.01
CA ILE A 502 -9.57 13.86 7.86
C ILE A 502 -10.54 12.72 8.19
N ALA A 503 -10.08 11.47 8.22
CA ALA A 503 -10.87 10.32 8.64
C ALA A 503 -9.96 9.17 9.10
N TYR A 504 -10.47 8.30 9.98
CA TYR A 504 -9.78 7.06 10.34
C TYR A 504 -10.75 5.95 10.73
N PHE A 505 -10.26 4.72 10.66
CA PHE A 505 -10.84 3.54 11.28
C PHE A 505 -9.72 2.69 11.84
N ASP A 506 -9.83 2.27 13.10
CA ASP A 506 -8.80 1.45 13.74
C ASP A 506 -9.41 0.47 14.75
N ARG A 507 -8.63 -0.56 15.09
CA ARG A 507 -8.95 -1.54 16.13
C ARG A 507 -7.83 -1.57 17.16
N GLY A 508 -8.18 -1.95 18.39
CA GLY A 508 -7.16 -2.23 19.39
C GLY A 508 -6.20 -3.35 18.96
N PRO A 509 -5.07 -3.48 19.67
CA PRO A 509 -4.04 -4.48 19.37
C PRO A 509 -4.63 -5.87 19.19
N MET A 510 -4.05 -6.68 18.31
CA MET A 510 -4.50 -8.06 18.17
C MET A 510 -4.26 -8.85 19.47
N ASP A 511 -3.15 -8.58 20.16
CA ASP A 511 -2.77 -9.17 21.44
C ASP A 511 -2.14 -8.09 22.34
N SER A 512 -2.57 -8.00 23.61
CA SER A 512 -2.05 -7.01 24.55
C SER A 512 -0.78 -7.44 25.28
N THR A 513 -0.33 -8.69 25.09
CA THR A 513 0.75 -9.32 25.85
C THR A 513 1.98 -9.64 25.02
N LYS A 514 1.83 -9.74 23.69
CA LYS A 514 2.91 -10.00 22.75
C LYS A 514 2.72 -9.22 21.46
N LEU A 515 3.82 -8.87 20.81
CA LEU A 515 3.79 -8.30 19.47
C LEU A 515 3.55 -9.39 18.43
N VAL A 516 2.66 -9.10 17.49
CA VAL A 516 2.21 -9.98 16.40
C VAL A 516 2.00 -9.14 15.14
N GLY A 517 2.27 -9.70 13.97
CA GLY A 517 1.96 -9.03 12.69
C GLY A 517 0.45 -8.98 12.48
N ALA A 518 -0.14 -7.79 12.47
CA ALA A 518 -1.56 -7.57 12.24
C ALA A 518 -1.83 -6.17 11.67
N GLY A 519 -3.12 -5.87 11.42
CA GLY A 519 -3.54 -4.55 10.97
C GLY A 519 -3.71 -4.41 9.46
N SER A 520 -3.76 -3.19 8.94
CA SER A 520 -4.05 -2.94 7.51
C SER A 520 -2.77 -3.03 6.68
N TRP A 521 -2.64 -4.07 5.85
CA TRP A 521 -1.57 -4.17 4.85
C TRP A 521 -1.76 -3.12 3.77
N SER A 522 -2.96 -3.00 3.24
CA SER A 522 -3.28 -1.96 2.27
C SER A 522 -4.71 -1.50 2.43
N ALA A 523 -4.98 -0.25 2.08
CA ALA A 523 -6.32 0.32 2.06
C ALA A 523 -6.53 1.17 0.80
N TYR A 524 -7.47 0.77 -0.03
CA TYR A 524 -7.66 1.33 -1.37
C TYR A 524 -9.07 1.80 -1.63
N TRP A 525 -9.21 2.94 -2.31
CA TRP A 525 -10.49 3.40 -2.83
C TRP A 525 -10.89 2.59 -4.06
N TYR A 526 -12.06 1.97 -4.02
CA TYR A 526 -12.63 1.24 -5.15
C TYR A 526 -14.14 1.51 -5.25
N ASN A 527 -14.56 2.20 -6.31
CA ASN A 527 -15.96 2.41 -6.72
C ASN A 527 -16.92 2.85 -5.61
N GLY A 528 -16.46 3.73 -4.71
CA GLY A 528 -17.27 4.32 -3.64
C GLY A 528 -17.03 3.76 -2.24
N TYR A 529 -16.16 2.76 -2.12
CA TYR A 529 -15.77 2.15 -0.85
C TYR A 529 -14.25 2.22 -0.69
N ILE A 530 -13.80 2.04 0.55
CA ILE A 530 -12.41 1.76 0.88
C ILE A 530 -12.35 0.27 1.22
N VAL A 531 -11.51 -0.50 0.52
CA VAL A 531 -11.30 -1.92 0.78
C VAL A 531 -9.91 -2.09 1.38
N SER A 532 -9.84 -2.73 2.55
CA SER A 532 -8.60 -2.93 3.28
C SER A 532 -8.27 -4.41 3.44
N SER A 533 -7.03 -4.76 3.11
CA SER A 533 -6.46 -6.08 3.38
C SER A 533 -5.97 -6.11 4.83
N GLU A 534 -6.74 -6.71 5.72
CA GLU A 534 -6.33 -6.83 7.13
C GLU A 534 -5.52 -8.12 7.31
N ILE A 535 -4.26 -7.96 7.72
CA ILE A 535 -3.22 -8.98 7.84
C ILE A 535 -3.68 -10.22 8.62
N GLY A 536 -4.23 -9.99 9.81
CA GLY A 536 -4.57 -11.03 10.79
C GLY A 536 -6.03 -11.50 10.73
N ARG A 537 -6.93 -10.68 10.20
CA ARG A 537 -8.39 -10.84 10.35
C ARG A 537 -9.11 -11.15 9.05
N GLY A 538 -8.76 -10.52 7.91
CA GLY A 538 -9.43 -10.77 6.64
C GLY A 538 -9.59 -9.54 5.74
N LEU A 539 -10.81 -9.29 5.26
CA LEU A 539 -11.14 -8.19 4.34
C LEU A 539 -12.09 -7.20 5.01
N ASP A 540 -11.67 -5.95 5.15
CA ASP A 540 -12.53 -4.87 5.63
C ASP A 540 -13.07 -4.05 4.47
N VAL A 541 -14.36 -3.72 4.53
CA VAL A 541 -14.99 -2.76 3.63
C VAL A 541 -15.47 -1.57 4.45
N LEU A 542 -14.99 -0.39 4.09
CA LEU A 542 -15.20 0.88 4.75
C LEU A 542 -15.90 1.84 3.79
N GLU A 543 -16.62 2.82 4.31
CA GLU A 543 -17.13 3.93 3.53
C GLU A 543 -16.82 5.27 4.19
N LEU A 544 -16.59 6.29 3.36
CA LEU A 544 -16.54 7.68 3.80
C LEU A 544 -17.94 8.18 4.15
N VAL A 545 -18.06 8.89 5.26
CA VAL A 545 -19.29 9.61 5.63
C VAL A 545 -19.07 11.12 5.54
N PRO A 546 -20.10 11.92 5.20
CA PRO A 546 -19.98 13.37 5.16
C PRO A 546 -19.56 13.97 6.51
N SER A 547 -18.74 15.01 6.46
CA SER A 547 -18.27 15.75 7.64
C SER A 547 -17.99 17.21 7.33
N GLY A 548 -17.49 17.97 8.32
CA GLY A 548 -17.02 19.35 8.10
C GLY A 548 -15.78 19.45 7.18
N LEU A 549 -15.07 18.34 6.96
CA LEU A 549 -13.84 18.28 6.15
C LEU A 549 -14.06 17.69 4.75
N LEU A 550 -15.18 16.99 4.55
CA LEU A 550 -15.53 16.32 3.29
C LEU A 550 -17.06 16.32 3.11
N SER A 551 -17.56 17.07 2.13
CA SER A 551 -19.00 17.18 1.91
C SER A 551 -19.59 15.96 1.17
N GLN A 552 -20.91 15.79 1.24
CA GLN A 552 -21.59 14.76 0.45
C GLN A 552 -21.33 14.94 -1.06
N ASN A 553 -21.28 16.17 -1.57
CA ASN A 553 -20.98 16.40 -2.99
C ASN A 553 -19.56 15.99 -3.37
N GLU A 554 -18.58 16.15 -2.46
CA GLU A 554 -17.21 15.67 -2.68
C GLU A 554 -17.16 14.13 -2.73
N ILE A 555 -17.89 13.44 -1.84
CA ILE A 555 -18.02 11.97 -1.85
C ILE A 555 -18.74 11.49 -3.13
N ASP A 556 -19.83 12.15 -3.50
CA ASP A 556 -20.60 11.82 -4.72
C ASP A 556 -19.77 12.05 -5.98
N ALA A 557 -18.97 13.14 -6.03
CA ALA A 557 -18.06 13.40 -7.13
C ALA A 557 -16.95 12.33 -7.23
N ALA A 558 -16.42 11.86 -6.10
CA ALA A 558 -15.45 10.76 -6.08
C ALA A 558 -16.04 9.45 -6.62
N LYS A 559 -17.31 9.17 -6.33
CA LYS A 559 -18.02 7.98 -6.85
C LYS A 559 -18.27 8.01 -8.36
N LEU A 560 -18.09 9.15 -9.03
CA LEU A 560 -18.20 9.24 -10.49
C LEU A 560 -16.97 8.70 -11.21
N VAL A 561 -15.84 8.55 -10.51
CA VAL A 561 -14.67 7.85 -11.05
C VAL A 561 -14.86 6.37 -10.77
N HIS A 562 -15.12 5.62 -11.83
CA HIS A 562 -15.36 4.19 -11.79
C HIS A 562 -14.21 3.43 -12.45
N PHE A 563 -13.77 2.36 -11.79
CA PHE A 563 -12.74 1.46 -12.26
C PHE A 563 -13.38 0.12 -12.64
N ASP A 564 -13.15 -0.33 -13.87
CA ASP A 564 -13.52 -1.67 -14.30
C ASP A 564 -12.54 -2.72 -13.76
N TYR A 565 -11.29 -2.31 -13.53
CA TYR A 565 -10.27 -3.03 -12.77
C TYR A 565 -9.33 -2.00 -12.13
N LEU A 566 -8.59 -2.39 -11.10
CA LEU A 566 -7.60 -1.53 -10.44
C LEU A 566 -6.44 -2.35 -9.88
N ASN A 567 -5.23 -1.97 -10.25
CA ASN A 567 -3.99 -2.28 -9.53
C ASN A 567 -3.44 -0.93 -9.07
N VAL A 568 -3.31 -0.70 -7.77
CA VAL A 568 -3.08 0.68 -7.28
C VAL A 568 -1.73 1.25 -7.70
N GLN A 569 -0.70 0.39 -7.78
CA GLN A 569 0.63 0.77 -8.24
C GLN A 569 0.69 0.99 -9.76
N ASP A 570 -0.31 0.55 -10.55
CA ASP A 570 -0.57 1.02 -11.92
C ASP A 570 -1.48 2.26 -11.86
N GLN A 571 -0.92 3.37 -11.36
CA GLN A 571 -1.71 4.52 -10.93
C GLN A 571 -2.50 5.13 -12.11
N PRO A 572 -3.84 5.09 -12.09
CA PRO A 572 -4.64 5.66 -13.17
C PRO A 572 -4.70 7.18 -13.08
N LYS A 573 -4.79 7.85 -14.25
CA LYS A 573 -5.16 9.27 -14.28
C LYS A 573 -6.63 9.40 -13.93
N LEU A 574 -6.94 10.11 -12.85
CA LEU A 574 -8.30 10.34 -12.41
C LEU A 574 -8.91 11.48 -13.26
N VAL A 575 -10.07 11.20 -13.86
CA VAL A 575 -10.83 12.13 -14.69
C VAL A 575 -12.29 12.09 -14.25
N TRP A 576 -12.90 13.26 -14.09
CA TRP A 576 -14.29 13.39 -13.67
C TRP A 576 -15.19 13.78 -14.84
N PRO A 577 -16.37 13.15 -15.00
CA PRO A 577 -17.37 13.67 -15.93
C PRO A 577 -17.93 15.00 -15.41
N ALA A 578 -18.28 15.90 -16.33
CA ALA A 578 -18.98 17.13 -15.98
C ALA A 578 -20.35 16.79 -15.36
N SER A 579 -20.51 17.07 -14.06
CA SER A 579 -21.71 16.75 -13.29
C SER A 579 -22.04 17.86 -12.28
N PHE A 580 -23.31 17.94 -11.87
CA PHE A 580 -23.70 18.86 -10.80
C PHE A 580 -23.00 18.54 -9.48
N ALA A 581 -22.67 17.26 -9.22
CA ALA A 581 -21.92 16.86 -8.04
C ALA A 581 -20.49 17.44 -8.05
N VAL A 582 -19.78 17.36 -9.18
CA VAL A 582 -18.42 17.95 -9.33
C VAL A 582 -18.47 19.47 -9.18
N ALA A 583 -19.44 20.14 -9.80
CA ALA A 583 -19.61 21.59 -9.64
C ALA A 583 -19.90 21.96 -8.17
N ARG A 584 -20.77 21.22 -7.49
CA ARG A 584 -21.06 21.46 -6.06
C ARG A 584 -19.87 21.12 -5.16
N ALA A 585 -19.06 20.11 -5.50
CA ALA A 585 -17.85 19.76 -4.76
C ALA A 585 -16.85 20.93 -4.75
N TYR A 586 -16.55 21.52 -5.91
CA TYR A 586 -15.71 22.71 -5.97
C TYR A 586 -16.30 23.89 -5.20
N LEU A 587 -17.62 24.08 -5.28
CA LEU A 587 -18.30 25.17 -4.57
C LEU A 587 -18.29 24.99 -3.05
N ASP A 588 -18.45 23.75 -2.56
CA ASP A 588 -18.35 23.42 -1.13
C ASP A 588 -16.91 23.60 -0.63
N GLN A 589 -15.91 23.26 -1.43
CA GLN A 589 -14.51 23.52 -1.13
C GLN A 589 -14.23 25.03 -1.02
N LEU A 590 -14.70 25.82 -1.99
CA LEU A 590 -14.57 27.29 -1.97
C LEU A 590 -15.26 27.91 -0.75
N ALA A 591 -16.43 27.41 -0.37
CA ALA A 591 -17.13 27.85 0.83
C ALA A 591 -16.32 27.52 2.10
N ARG A 592 -15.73 26.33 2.17
CA ARG A 592 -14.94 25.88 3.32
C ARG A 592 -13.60 26.61 3.44
N SER A 593 -12.94 26.94 2.34
CA SER A 593 -11.65 27.63 2.31
C SER A 593 -11.76 29.16 2.34
N ASN A 594 -12.98 29.72 2.33
CA ASN A 594 -13.24 31.14 2.04
C ASN A 594 -12.62 31.59 0.69
N GLY A 595 -12.50 30.65 -0.26
CA GLY A 595 -11.95 30.89 -1.60
C GLY A 595 -12.89 31.64 -2.54
N LEU A 596 -14.16 31.84 -2.14
CA LEU A 596 -15.17 32.67 -2.80
C LEU A 596 -16.07 33.32 -1.74
N ALA A 597 -16.52 34.56 -1.96
CA ALA A 597 -17.35 35.30 -1.01
C ALA A 597 -18.68 34.57 -0.69
N PRO A 598 -19.16 34.57 0.58
CA PRO A 598 -20.33 33.79 0.98
C PRO A 598 -21.62 34.07 0.20
N ASP A 599 -21.86 35.33 -0.18
CA ASP A 599 -23.00 35.76 -1.00
C ASP A 599 -22.92 35.17 -2.43
N LYS A 600 -21.73 35.19 -3.03
CA LYS A 600 -21.46 34.57 -4.33
C LYS A 600 -21.61 33.04 -4.27
N VAL A 601 -21.15 32.41 -3.19
CA VAL A 601 -21.36 30.98 -2.95
C VAL A 601 -22.85 30.65 -2.89
N ALA A 602 -23.63 31.43 -2.13
CA ALA A 602 -25.08 31.24 -2.01
C ALA A 602 -25.81 31.44 -3.36
N ALA A 603 -25.41 32.45 -4.13
CA ALA A 603 -25.93 32.70 -5.47
C ALA A 603 -25.61 31.53 -6.43
N ALA A 604 -24.37 31.04 -6.45
CA ALA A 604 -23.96 29.92 -7.27
C ALA A 604 -24.70 28.62 -6.89
N ARG A 605 -24.90 28.35 -5.59
CA ARG A 605 -25.70 27.20 -5.12
C ARG A 605 -27.13 27.26 -5.64
N THR A 606 -27.75 28.44 -5.56
CA THR A 606 -29.12 28.67 -6.06
C THR A 606 -29.19 28.49 -7.57
N ALA A 607 -28.21 29.01 -8.31
CA ALA A 607 -28.14 28.89 -9.76
C ALA A 607 -27.95 27.43 -10.22
N LEU A 608 -27.05 26.66 -9.58
CA LEU A 608 -26.87 25.23 -9.85
C LEU A 608 -28.15 24.43 -9.56
N ALA A 609 -28.79 24.66 -8.41
CA ALA A 609 -30.04 24.00 -8.06
C ALA A 609 -31.19 24.32 -9.04
N ARG A 610 -31.26 25.56 -9.54
CA ARG A 610 -32.21 25.94 -10.59
C ARG A 610 -31.88 25.23 -11.91
N ALA A 611 -30.64 25.28 -12.36
CA ALA A 611 -30.22 24.70 -13.63
C ALA A 611 -30.46 23.18 -13.70
N GLU A 612 -30.24 22.46 -12.60
CA GLU A 612 -30.49 21.02 -12.51
C GLU A 612 -31.97 20.65 -12.75
N ARG A 613 -32.90 21.51 -12.31
CA ARG A 613 -34.36 21.33 -12.53
C ARG A 613 -34.82 21.72 -13.93
N LEU A 614 -34.05 22.55 -14.64
CA LEU A 614 -34.32 22.93 -16.03
C LEU A 614 -33.86 21.82 -16.98
N SER A 615 -34.24 21.88 -18.25
CA SER A 615 -33.77 20.97 -19.31
C SER A 615 -33.57 21.70 -20.64
N GLY A 616 -32.97 21.03 -21.62
CA GLY A 616 -32.77 21.57 -22.98
C GLY A 616 -32.06 22.93 -22.98
N GLN A 617 -32.53 23.85 -23.84
CA GLN A 617 -31.95 25.18 -24.00
C GLN A 617 -31.99 26.00 -22.71
N GLN A 618 -33.06 25.91 -21.92
CA GLN A 618 -33.19 26.67 -20.67
C GLN A 618 -32.11 26.31 -19.65
N ARG A 619 -31.75 25.02 -19.55
CA ARG A 619 -30.63 24.58 -18.71
C ARG A 619 -29.31 25.14 -19.25
N ARG A 620 -29.08 25.04 -20.56
CA ARG A 620 -27.84 25.53 -21.20
C ARG A 620 -27.64 27.02 -20.97
N ASP A 621 -28.68 27.83 -21.16
CA ASP A 621 -28.62 29.28 -20.95
C ASP A 621 -28.32 29.62 -19.49
N ALA A 622 -28.99 28.95 -18.55
CA ALA A 622 -28.76 29.16 -17.11
C ALA A 622 -27.33 28.80 -16.69
N LEU A 623 -26.79 27.68 -17.20
CA LEU A 623 -25.41 27.27 -16.92
C LEU A 623 -24.38 28.19 -17.59
N THR A 624 -24.62 28.61 -18.83
CA THR A 624 -23.75 29.56 -19.55
C THR A 624 -23.68 30.91 -18.82
N GLN A 625 -24.82 31.39 -18.33
CA GLN A 625 -24.88 32.59 -17.51
C GLN A 625 -24.09 32.41 -16.21
N LEU A 626 -24.27 31.29 -15.52
CA LEU A 626 -23.53 30.99 -14.29
C LEU A 626 -22.01 30.89 -14.55
N ALA A 627 -21.58 30.19 -15.60
CA ALA A 627 -20.16 30.07 -15.96
C ALA A 627 -19.53 31.44 -16.25
N THR A 628 -20.24 32.31 -16.96
CA THR A 628 -19.79 33.69 -17.22
C THR A 628 -19.63 34.48 -15.93
N GLN A 629 -20.61 34.37 -15.02
CA GLN A 629 -20.55 35.01 -13.71
C GLN A 629 -19.37 34.50 -12.88
N LEU A 630 -19.16 33.19 -12.83
CA LEU A 630 -18.04 32.58 -12.09
C LEU A 630 -16.68 32.99 -12.68
N ASN A 631 -16.55 33.09 -14.00
CA ASN A 631 -15.33 33.59 -14.63
C ASN A 631 -15.03 35.04 -14.24
N SER A 632 -16.06 35.88 -14.16
CA SER A 632 -15.93 37.26 -13.62
C SER A 632 -15.54 37.23 -12.15
N ASP A 633 -16.21 36.42 -11.34
CA ASP A 633 -15.96 36.29 -9.91
C ASP A 633 -14.59 35.70 -9.56
N SER A 634 -13.97 34.98 -10.50
CA SER A 634 -12.60 34.47 -10.34
C SER A 634 -11.57 35.59 -10.22
N GLN A 635 -11.89 36.79 -10.74
CA GLN A 635 -11.02 37.96 -10.58
C GLN A 635 -11.17 38.54 -9.17
N GLY A 636 -10.06 38.61 -8.43
CA GLY A 636 -10.02 39.20 -7.09
C GLY A 636 -10.45 38.26 -5.95
N THR A 637 -10.65 36.97 -6.23
CA THR A 637 -10.90 35.97 -5.19
C THR A 637 -9.61 35.30 -4.72
N PRO A 638 -9.52 34.82 -3.45
CA PRO A 638 -8.32 34.16 -2.94
C PRO A 638 -7.93 32.88 -3.71
N ASP A 639 -8.92 32.09 -4.13
CA ASP A 639 -8.71 30.82 -4.84
C ASP A 639 -9.18 30.90 -6.29
N GLN A 640 -8.47 31.70 -7.10
CA GLN A 640 -8.82 31.93 -8.51
C GLN A 640 -8.82 30.62 -9.32
N ALA A 641 -7.88 29.73 -9.04
CA ALA A 641 -7.73 28.46 -9.75
C ALA A 641 -8.98 27.59 -9.57
N LYS A 642 -9.48 27.45 -8.33
CA LYS A 642 -10.66 26.64 -8.05
C LYS A 642 -11.96 27.25 -8.57
N VAL A 643 -12.11 28.57 -8.55
CA VAL A 643 -13.25 29.23 -9.20
C VAL A 643 -13.23 28.99 -10.72
N ARG A 644 -12.06 28.98 -11.37
CA ARG A 644 -11.93 28.63 -12.79
C ARG A 644 -12.25 27.16 -13.06
N MET A 645 -11.83 26.23 -12.20
CA MET A 645 -12.21 24.81 -12.31
C MET A 645 -13.73 24.62 -12.20
N LEU A 646 -14.38 25.34 -11.27
CA LEU A 646 -15.84 25.38 -11.15
C LEU A 646 -16.49 25.94 -12.43
N ALA A 647 -16.04 27.09 -12.93
CA ALA A 647 -16.58 27.71 -14.14
C ALA A 647 -16.42 26.80 -15.37
N ALA A 648 -15.29 26.12 -15.52
CA ALA A 648 -15.04 25.14 -16.58
C ALA A 648 -16.02 23.97 -16.48
N THR A 649 -16.19 23.39 -15.30
CA THR A 649 -17.15 22.30 -15.05
C THR A 649 -18.58 22.72 -15.41
N VAL A 650 -18.99 23.93 -15.04
CA VAL A 650 -20.32 24.48 -15.36
C VAL A 650 -20.48 24.71 -16.87
N THR A 651 -19.41 25.12 -17.56
CA THR A 651 -19.37 25.26 -19.02
C THR A 651 -19.55 23.91 -19.71
N ASP A 652 -18.84 22.87 -19.25
CA ASP A 652 -18.95 21.52 -19.82
C ASP A 652 -20.34 20.91 -19.59
N LEU A 653 -20.95 21.18 -18.43
CA LEU A 653 -22.36 20.86 -18.15
C LEU A 653 -23.31 21.55 -19.14
N ALA A 654 -23.05 22.81 -19.50
CA ALA A 654 -23.87 23.55 -20.47
C ALA A 654 -23.75 22.95 -21.88
N ASN A 655 -22.56 22.48 -22.25
CA ASN A 655 -22.28 21.90 -23.56
C ASN A 655 -22.81 20.47 -23.72
N GLY A 656 -23.26 19.83 -22.65
CA GLY A 656 -23.72 18.44 -22.68
C GLY A 656 -22.57 17.43 -22.78
N SER A 657 -21.34 17.84 -22.47
CA SER A 657 -20.13 17.00 -22.53
C SER A 657 -20.08 15.89 -21.47
N GLY A 658 -21.19 15.62 -20.76
CA GLY A 658 -21.28 14.70 -19.63
C GLY A 658 -21.26 13.20 -19.98
N ALA A 659 -21.18 12.83 -21.25
CA ALA A 659 -21.04 11.44 -21.69
C ALA A 659 -20.26 11.38 -23.01
N GLY A 660 -18.99 10.94 -23.00
CA GLY A 660 -18.30 10.59 -24.25
C GLY A 660 -16.83 10.95 -24.42
N ARG A 661 -16.11 11.41 -23.38
CA ARG A 661 -14.63 11.47 -23.42
C ARG A 661 -14.01 10.66 -22.28
N ALA A 662 -14.44 9.41 -22.13
CA ALA A 662 -13.60 8.36 -21.59
C ALA A 662 -12.95 7.69 -22.81
N GLY A 663 -11.77 8.18 -23.19
CA GLY A 663 -11.05 7.72 -24.37
C GLY A 663 -9.70 7.17 -23.97
N LEU A 664 -9.63 5.84 -23.98
CA LEU A 664 -8.47 4.93 -24.06
C LEU A 664 -7.35 5.08 -23.03
#